data_AF-A0AAE8I668-F1
#
_entry.id   AF-A0AAE8I668-F1
#
_cell.length_a   1.000
_cell.length_b   1.000
_cell.length_c   1.000
_cell.angle_alpha   90.00
_cell.angle_beta   90.00
_cell.angle_gamma   90.00
#
_symmetry.space_group_name_H-M   'P 1'
#
loop_
_entity.id
_entity.type
_entity.pdbx_description
1 polymer ?
#
loop_
_entity_poly.entity_id
_entity_poly.type
_entity_poly.pdbx_seq_one_letter_code
_entity_poly.pdbx_strand_id
1 'polypeptide(L)'
;MKFRNLFLSHDGSVSVVAALSLIGVIGMAGLAVDLNRGYERRIATQRVADMAALAAAVAYKADGSQAILRPTAVDLVTAHGITDATIDVALLADTPEAGAKAVRVELTTPLSLSLSRILGAAATMPVKVSAMARLAGSASATPCILGLASSGNAVETQGGATINATDCSVVGAGSVNNGGSGITAKEIVSGAADIINNYGTLSADLLRYAGSFSNPSWNGNVPAADKRINQSTAISDPLANSMDLATARQLLGTFRTPRTIANPVTPACADIWTFGNSPSAGAAPFRQGNSAKFTVPAGNYCLSRITIDGGITVTFQSGSTVTVANGVSVGGGSTVNFGDNVWRINGGFNSGSSGVTFGNGEVSIGAGTVSFAGTNRIGTGPVSIAANITLSGGTSLAVGAGSHGFKGISVGGGSWMTLGDGDLDVTGQIRIDGDSTLIAGTGNYTLANAGGDAITLSGSGRFFMGDGLFSANGNIVTAGGSRLVFGKTANHLINGNLSIAGSVLFGAGRYTVSGGLTNGTGGTTWPYTSPITNQSWGQTLEGVSVSGYDMAGVNVSFILGGTINLAGGAKTKLIAPTSTVEGAGIADILVDSLTSQATNWGAGSQNVFSGVVHLPNSAVTMSGGNNSLSAGQCFTLIAYRVTASGGANAGTACKSISDLVGGSGGDVELVA
;
A
#
# COMPACT_ATOMS: atom_id res chain seq x y z
N MET A 1 -10.80 -44.39 80.36
CA MET A 1 -10.19 -43.08 80.69
C MET A 1 -11.28 -42.14 81.19
N LYS A 2 -11.11 -41.54 82.37
CA LYS A 2 -12.14 -40.78 83.09
C LYS A 2 -12.19 -39.31 82.61
N PHE A 3 -13.38 -38.85 82.18
CA PHE A 3 -13.71 -37.45 81.84
C PHE A 3 -13.50 -36.43 82.99
N ARG A 4 -13.29 -36.90 84.22
CA ARG A 4 -13.19 -36.03 85.42
C ARG A 4 -11.87 -35.27 85.56
N ASN A 5 -10.85 -35.58 84.76
CA ASN A 5 -9.56 -34.88 84.79
C ASN A 5 -9.45 -33.72 83.78
N LEU A 6 -10.48 -33.47 82.96
CA LEU A 6 -10.48 -32.39 81.96
C LEU A 6 -10.83 -31.01 82.56
N PHE A 7 -11.38 -30.95 83.77
CA PHE A 7 -11.88 -29.70 84.38
C PHE A 7 -10.95 -29.08 85.44
N LEU A 8 -9.79 -29.68 85.71
CA LEU A 8 -8.88 -29.23 86.78
C LEU A 8 -7.45 -28.90 86.30
N SER A 9 -7.15 -29.04 85.00
CA SER A 9 -5.90 -28.53 84.42
C SER A 9 -6.18 -27.28 83.58
N HIS A 10 -5.26 -26.30 83.62
CA HIS A 10 -5.31 -25.13 82.73
C HIS A 10 -5.34 -25.51 81.24
N ASP A 11 -4.94 -26.73 80.89
CA ASP A 11 -4.94 -27.26 79.52
C ASP A 11 -6.35 -27.71 79.04
N GLY A 12 -7.25 -28.06 79.97
CA GLY A 12 -8.58 -28.60 79.65
C GLY A 12 -9.61 -27.54 79.27
N SER A 13 -9.56 -26.36 79.89
CA SER A 13 -10.38 -25.19 79.51
C SER A 13 -9.97 -24.64 78.13
N VAL A 14 -8.67 -24.65 77.82
CA VAL A 14 -8.15 -24.30 76.48
C VAL A 14 -8.68 -25.29 75.42
N SER A 15 -8.79 -26.58 75.75
CA SER A 15 -9.28 -27.61 74.83
C SER A 15 -10.76 -27.41 74.44
N VAL A 16 -11.62 -26.99 75.38
CA VAL A 16 -13.04 -26.74 75.12
C VAL A 16 -13.24 -25.46 74.29
N VAL A 17 -12.51 -24.39 74.61
CA VAL A 17 -12.53 -23.15 73.81
C VAL A 17 -11.97 -23.39 72.41
N ALA A 18 -10.89 -24.18 72.28
CA ALA A 18 -10.32 -24.57 70.99
C ALA A 18 -11.27 -25.45 70.17
N ALA A 19 -12.01 -26.37 70.80
CA ALA A 19 -12.99 -27.19 70.09
C ALA A 19 -14.17 -26.36 69.56
N LEU A 20 -14.66 -25.39 70.34
CA LEU A 20 -15.74 -24.48 69.92
C LEU A 20 -15.27 -23.49 68.83
N SER A 21 -14.05 -22.97 68.93
CA SER A 21 -13.49 -22.08 67.91
C SER A 21 -13.18 -22.82 66.60
N LEU A 22 -12.76 -24.09 66.68
CA LEU A 22 -12.49 -24.94 65.51
C LEU A 22 -13.74 -25.16 64.65
N ILE A 23 -14.92 -25.34 65.27
CA ILE A 23 -16.20 -25.46 64.53
C ILE A 23 -16.49 -24.17 63.74
N GLY A 24 -16.25 -23.00 64.35
CA GLY A 24 -16.40 -21.70 63.68
C GLY A 24 -15.42 -21.53 62.51
N VAL A 25 -14.15 -21.91 62.70
CA VAL A 25 -13.12 -21.85 61.64
C VAL A 25 -13.43 -22.80 60.49
N ILE A 26 -13.85 -24.03 60.77
CA ILE A 26 -14.25 -25.02 59.75
C ILE A 26 -15.47 -24.50 58.97
N GLY A 27 -16.43 -23.87 59.63
CA GLY A 27 -17.59 -23.30 58.96
C GLY A 27 -17.30 -22.11 58.07
N MET A 28 -16.43 -21.20 58.52
CA MET A 28 -15.95 -20.11 57.67
C MET A 28 -15.13 -20.62 56.48
N ALA A 29 -14.29 -21.63 56.68
CA ALA A 29 -13.51 -22.24 55.59
C ALA A 29 -14.41 -22.97 54.58
N GLY A 30 -15.41 -23.72 55.05
CA GLY A 30 -16.36 -24.42 54.19
C GLY A 30 -17.21 -23.45 53.35
N LEU A 31 -17.69 -22.37 53.97
CA LEU A 31 -18.40 -21.31 53.27
C LEU A 31 -17.49 -20.60 52.24
N ALA A 32 -16.25 -20.29 52.60
CA ALA A 32 -15.29 -19.66 51.70
C ALA A 32 -15.00 -20.50 50.45
N VAL A 33 -14.82 -21.81 50.61
CA VAL A 33 -14.59 -22.74 49.47
C VAL A 33 -15.83 -22.83 48.58
N ASP A 34 -17.02 -23.02 49.16
CA ASP A 34 -18.25 -23.15 48.37
C ASP A 34 -18.62 -21.81 47.67
N LEU A 35 -18.35 -20.66 48.30
CA LEU A 35 -18.54 -19.33 47.71
C LEU A 35 -17.56 -19.07 46.56
N ASN A 36 -16.29 -19.45 46.69
CA ASN A 36 -15.30 -19.36 45.62
C ASN A 36 -15.71 -20.23 44.41
N ARG A 37 -16.18 -21.45 44.65
CA ARG A 37 -16.74 -22.32 43.59
C ARG A 37 -17.97 -21.69 42.94
N GLY A 38 -18.79 -20.98 43.71
CA GLY A 38 -19.89 -20.15 43.22
C GLY A 38 -19.44 -19.06 42.25
N TYR A 39 -18.40 -18.31 42.62
CA TYR A 39 -17.83 -17.26 41.77
C TYR A 39 -17.18 -17.82 40.50
N GLU A 40 -16.41 -18.89 40.61
CA GLU A 40 -15.81 -19.57 39.44
C GLU A 40 -16.89 -20.03 38.46
N ARG A 41 -17.95 -20.67 38.98
CA ARG A 41 -19.09 -21.09 38.17
C ARG A 41 -19.78 -19.89 37.52
N ARG A 42 -19.98 -18.80 38.25
CA ARG A 42 -20.59 -17.56 37.73
C ARG A 42 -19.78 -16.94 36.59
N ILE A 43 -18.45 -16.88 36.70
CA ILE A 43 -17.59 -16.32 35.64
C ILE A 43 -17.65 -17.20 34.39
N ALA A 44 -17.62 -18.52 34.56
CA ALA A 44 -17.72 -19.46 33.45
C ALA A 44 -19.09 -19.39 32.75
N THR A 45 -20.18 -19.34 33.52
CA THR A 45 -21.54 -19.27 32.97
C THR A 45 -21.88 -17.91 32.37
N GLN A 46 -21.29 -16.81 32.88
CA GLN A 46 -21.49 -15.47 32.32
C GLN A 46 -21.00 -15.40 30.86
N ARG A 47 -19.81 -15.94 30.58
CA ARG A 47 -19.26 -15.97 29.20
C ARG A 47 -20.19 -16.72 28.24
N VAL A 48 -20.78 -17.82 28.70
CA VAL A 48 -21.74 -18.59 27.90
C VAL A 48 -23.06 -17.82 27.72
N ALA A 49 -23.52 -17.10 28.74
CA ALA A 49 -24.69 -16.22 28.63
C ALA A 49 -24.47 -15.09 27.62
N ASP A 50 -23.29 -14.46 27.62
CA ASP A 50 -22.92 -13.40 26.67
C ASP A 50 -22.93 -13.95 25.23
N MET A 51 -22.29 -15.10 24.99
CA MET A 51 -22.33 -15.74 23.68
C MET A 51 -23.75 -16.14 23.26
N ALA A 52 -24.58 -16.62 24.20
CA ALA A 52 -25.96 -17.02 23.93
C ALA A 52 -26.86 -15.84 23.58
N ALA A 53 -26.70 -14.70 24.27
CA ALA A 53 -27.41 -13.47 23.96
C ALA A 53 -27.04 -12.94 22.57
N LEU A 54 -25.75 -12.96 22.23
CA LEU A 54 -25.25 -12.55 20.92
C LEU A 54 -25.81 -13.45 19.80
N ALA A 55 -25.70 -14.77 19.96
CA ALA A 55 -26.17 -15.75 18.98
C ALA A 55 -27.69 -15.65 18.75
N ALA A 56 -28.47 -15.55 19.84
CA ALA A 56 -29.92 -15.40 19.75
C ALA A 56 -30.33 -14.08 19.07
N ALA A 57 -29.62 -12.99 19.35
CA ALA A 57 -29.85 -11.70 18.67
C ALA A 57 -29.49 -11.74 17.18
N VAL A 58 -28.39 -12.40 16.80
CA VAL A 58 -28.03 -12.62 15.38
C VAL A 58 -29.09 -13.45 14.66
N ALA A 59 -29.56 -14.54 15.27
CA ALA A 59 -30.61 -15.40 14.69
C ALA A 59 -31.95 -14.66 14.54
N TYR A 60 -32.34 -13.87 15.54
CA TYR A 60 -33.54 -13.05 15.48
C TYR A 60 -33.46 -11.97 14.39
N LYS A 61 -32.29 -11.36 14.19
CA LYS A 61 -32.10 -10.40 13.10
C LYS A 61 -32.27 -11.05 11.73
N ALA A 62 -31.78 -12.28 11.55
CA ALA A 62 -31.83 -13.00 10.27
C ALA A 62 -33.26 -13.45 9.90
N ASP A 63 -34.04 -13.92 10.88
CA ASP A 63 -35.35 -14.56 10.65
C ASP A 63 -36.55 -13.65 11.00
N GLY A 64 -36.35 -12.63 11.85
CA GLY A 64 -37.40 -11.73 12.33
C GLY A 64 -38.41 -12.35 13.31
N SER A 65 -38.23 -13.62 13.68
CA SER A 65 -39.15 -14.38 14.54
C SER A 65 -38.65 -14.51 15.98
N GLN A 66 -39.51 -14.21 16.96
CA GLN A 66 -39.18 -14.47 18.38
C GLN A 66 -39.10 -15.97 18.71
N ALA A 67 -39.68 -16.84 17.88
CA ALA A 67 -39.67 -18.29 18.12
C ALA A 67 -38.26 -18.90 18.04
N ILE A 68 -37.31 -18.24 17.36
CA ILE A 68 -35.94 -18.72 17.17
C ILE A 68 -35.00 -18.39 18.35
N LEU A 69 -35.40 -17.43 19.20
CA LEU A 69 -34.56 -16.91 20.29
C LEU A 69 -34.18 -18.00 21.29
N ARG A 70 -35.19 -18.70 21.82
CA ARG A 70 -35.01 -19.76 22.81
C ARG A 70 -34.25 -20.97 22.28
N PRO A 71 -34.61 -21.59 21.13
CA PRO A 71 -33.86 -22.75 20.64
C PRO A 71 -32.40 -22.41 20.34
N THR A 72 -32.10 -21.24 19.77
CA THR A 72 -30.71 -20.82 19.50
C THR A 72 -29.89 -20.67 20.79
N ALA A 73 -30.46 -20.05 21.81
CA ALA A 73 -29.77 -19.91 23.11
C ALA A 73 -29.56 -21.27 23.78
N VAL A 74 -30.53 -22.19 23.70
CA VAL A 74 -30.44 -23.55 24.26
C VAL A 74 -29.34 -24.36 23.54
N ASP A 75 -29.30 -24.31 22.21
CA ASP A 75 -28.29 -25.03 21.42
C ASP A 75 -26.87 -24.54 21.76
N LEU A 76 -26.69 -23.23 21.92
CA LEU A 76 -25.38 -22.69 22.27
C LEU A 76 -24.97 -23.07 23.70
N VAL A 77 -25.87 -22.96 24.68
CA VAL A 77 -25.60 -23.30 26.08
C VAL A 77 -25.27 -24.79 26.24
N THR A 78 -25.97 -25.66 25.51
CA THR A 78 -25.70 -27.10 25.51
C THR A 78 -24.41 -27.46 24.77
N ALA A 79 -24.08 -26.77 23.67
CA ALA A 79 -22.79 -26.92 22.97
C ALA A 79 -21.58 -26.55 23.86
N HIS A 80 -21.77 -25.62 24.81
CA HIS A 80 -20.76 -25.27 25.82
C HIS A 80 -20.80 -26.15 27.08
N GLY A 81 -21.50 -27.29 27.03
CA GLY A 81 -21.47 -28.32 28.07
C GLY A 81 -22.32 -28.02 29.30
N ILE A 82 -23.23 -27.05 29.24
CA ILE A 82 -24.18 -26.74 30.31
C ILE A 82 -25.53 -27.36 29.96
N THR A 83 -25.85 -28.50 30.58
CA THR A 83 -27.08 -29.27 30.29
C THR A 83 -28.11 -29.20 31.41
N ASP A 84 -27.74 -28.67 32.58
CA ASP A 84 -28.54 -28.62 33.80
C ASP A 84 -28.98 -27.18 34.17
N ALA A 85 -28.93 -26.25 33.21
CA ALA A 85 -29.36 -24.87 33.41
C ALA A 85 -30.84 -24.65 33.05
N THR A 86 -31.51 -23.81 33.84
CA THR A 86 -32.75 -23.15 33.40
C THR A 86 -32.39 -21.93 32.56
N ILE A 87 -32.91 -21.86 31.33
CA ILE A 87 -32.62 -20.81 30.35
C ILE A 87 -33.89 -20.00 30.09
N ASP A 88 -33.86 -18.71 30.39
CA ASP A 88 -34.91 -17.75 30.06
C ASP A 88 -34.41 -16.77 28.99
N VAL A 89 -35.21 -16.54 27.95
CA VAL A 89 -34.85 -15.67 26.81
C VAL A 89 -36.00 -14.74 26.50
N ALA A 90 -35.73 -13.44 26.43
CA ALA A 90 -36.74 -12.43 26.15
C ALA A 90 -36.24 -11.40 25.13
N LEU A 91 -37.13 -10.98 24.23
CA LEU A 91 -36.94 -9.77 23.43
C LEU A 91 -37.46 -8.57 24.22
N LEU A 92 -36.59 -7.61 24.48
CA LEU A 92 -36.90 -6.36 25.16
C LEU A 92 -37.01 -5.23 24.13
N ALA A 93 -38.00 -4.37 24.31
CA ALA A 93 -38.12 -3.10 23.61
C ALA A 93 -37.60 -1.97 24.49
N ASP A 94 -37.23 -0.84 23.88
CA ASP A 94 -36.76 0.38 24.54
C ASP A 94 -35.58 0.14 25.50
N THR A 95 -34.69 -0.80 25.15
CA THR A 95 -33.55 -1.21 25.98
C THR A 95 -32.27 -1.23 25.15
N PRO A 96 -31.20 -0.52 25.54
CA PRO A 96 -31.07 0.36 26.71
C PRO A 96 -31.68 1.77 26.52
N GLU A 97 -32.08 2.13 25.31
CA GLU A 97 -32.61 3.44 24.94
C GLU A 97 -33.96 3.31 24.21
N ALA A 98 -34.78 4.35 24.22
CA ALA A 98 -36.06 4.37 23.54
C ALA A 98 -35.90 4.09 22.03
N GLY A 99 -36.68 3.14 21.50
CA GLY A 99 -36.63 2.67 20.11
C GLY A 99 -35.63 1.54 19.84
N ALA A 100 -34.77 1.17 20.79
CA ALA A 100 -33.84 0.04 20.64
C ALA A 100 -34.51 -1.30 21.00
N LYS A 101 -34.12 -2.38 20.30
CA LYS A 101 -34.51 -3.74 20.67
C LYS A 101 -33.29 -4.49 21.20
N ALA A 102 -33.46 -5.30 22.24
CA ALA A 102 -32.39 -6.12 22.79
C ALA A 102 -32.89 -7.54 23.09
N VAL A 103 -32.01 -8.54 22.99
CA VAL A 103 -32.27 -9.91 23.43
C VAL A 103 -31.58 -10.11 24.77
N ARG A 104 -32.34 -10.51 25.79
CA ARG A 104 -31.81 -10.90 27.10
C ARG A 104 -31.80 -12.42 27.23
N VAL A 105 -30.71 -12.97 27.74
CA VAL A 105 -30.57 -14.37 28.12
C VAL A 105 -30.21 -14.45 29.61
N GLU A 106 -31.04 -15.11 30.41
CA GLU A 106 -30.77 -15.43 31.82
C GLU A 106 -30.50 -16.94 31.95
N LEU A 107 -29.34 -17.30 32.52
CA LEU A 107 -28.99 -18.68 32.84
C LEU A 107 -28.99 -18.87 34.36
N THR A 108 -29.66 -19.93 34.82
CA THR A 108 -29.61 -20.38 36.22
C THR A 108 -29.05 -21.79 36.30
N THR A 109 -27.84 -21.96 36.82
CA THR A 109 -27.21 -23.28 37.04
C THR A 109 -27.19 -23.65 38.52
N PRO A 110 -27.57 -24.89 38.92
CA PRO A 110 -27.44 -25.35 40.28
C PRO A 110 -25.97 -25.67 40.63
N LEU A 111 -25.44 -25.10 41.72
CA LEU A 111 -24.15 -25.50 42.29
C LEU A 111 -24.38 -26.36 43.53
N SER A 112 -23.86 -27.59 43.53
CA SER A 112 -23.91 -28.49 44.70
C SER A 112 -22.92 -28.03 45.77
N LEU A 113 -23.44 -27.76 46.97
CA LEU A 113 -22.65 -27.33 48.13
C LEU A 113 -22.05 -28.55 48.84
N SER A 114 -20.75 -28.51 49.11
CA SER A 114 -20.00 -29.67 49.59
C SER A 114 -19.62 -29.58 51.06
N LEU A 115 -19.01 -28.47 51.48
CA LEU A 115 -18.46 -28.29 52.82
C LEU A 115 -19.45 -27.59 53.75
N SER A 116 -20.19 -26.59 53.26
CA SER A 116 -21.25 -25.90 54.01
C SER A 116 -22.43 -26.80 54.37
N ARG A 117 -22.62 -27.90 53.63
CA ARG A 117 -23.64 -28.92 53.93
C ARG A 117 -23.41 -29.63 55.27
N ILE A 118 -22.15 -29.77 55.69
CA ILE A 118 -21.76 -30.40 56.96
C ILE A 118 -22.31 -29.60 58.16
N LEU A 119 -22.60 -28.32 57.97
CA LEU A 119 -23.12 -27.39 58.98
C LEU A 119 -24.60 -27.03 58.79
N GLY A 120 -25.33 -27.79 57.98
CA GLY A 120 -26.78 -27.64 57.81
C GLY A 120 -27.22 -26.66 56.70
N ALA A 121 -26.32 -26.20 55.83
CA ALA A 121 -26.70 -25.40 54.66
C ALA A 121 -27.49 -26.24 53.62
N ALA A 122 -28.21 -25.55 52.73
CA ALA A 122 -28.95 -26.18 51.64
C ALA A 122 -28.04 -27.04 50.74
N ALA A 123 -28.60 -28.07 50.10
CA ALA A 123 -27.81 -28.99 49.27
C ALA A 123 -27.28 -28.35 47.96
N THR A 124 -27.96 -27.31 47.48
CA THR A 124 -27.64 -26.63 46.22
C THR A 124 -27.87 -25.12 46.34
N MET A 125 -27.05 -24.33 45.63
CA MET A 125 -27.20 -22.89 45.49
C MET A 125 -27.42 -22.55 44.01
N PRO A 126 -28.47 -21.80 43.63
CA PRO A 126 -28.65 -21.36 42.25
C PRO A 126 -27.67 -20.23 41.92
N VAL A 127 -26.86 -20.43 40.88
CA VAL A 127 -25.98 -19.40 40.32
C VAL A 127 -26.68 -18.80 39.11
N LYS A 128 -27.05 -17.52 39.21
CA LYS A 128 -27.73 -16.76 38.16
C LYS A 128 -26.77 -15.83 37.43
N VAL A 129 -26.88 -15.80 36.11
CA VAL A 129 -26.21 -14.85 35.21
C VAL A 129 -27.20 -14.32 34.19
N SER A 130 -27.03 -13.06 33.79
CA SER A 130 -27.85 -12.41 32.77
C SER A 130 -26.92 -11.70 31.80
N ALA A 131 -27.24 -11.78 30.51
CA ALA A 131 -26.55 -11.08 29.45
C ALA A 131 -27.58 -10.46 28.49
N MET A 132 -27.26 -9.31 27.92
CA MET A 132 -28.10 -8.65 26.92
C MET A 132 -27.30 -8.35 25.66
N ALA A 133 -27.93 -8.52 24.51
CA ALA A 133 -27.38 -8.13 23.22
C ALA A 133 -28.35 -7.15 22.54
N ARG A 134 -27.91 -5.93 22.27
CA ARG A 134 -28.71 -4.95 21.52
C ARG A 134 -28.66 -5.28 20.03
N LEU A 135 -29.80 -5.15 19.38
CA LEU A 135 -29.91 -5.09 17.92
C LEU A 135 -29.61 -3.64 17.54
N ALA A 136 -28.52 -3.40 16.81
CA ALA A 136 -28.26 -2.06 16.30
C ALA A 136 -29.48 -1.60 15.47
N GLY A 137 -29.96 -0.38 15.73
CA GLY A 137 -31.02 0.23 14.93
C GLY A 137 -30.64 0.19 13.45
N SER A 138 -31.63 -0.05 12.58
CA SER A 138 -31.53 -0.25 11.13
C SER A 138 -30.18 0.21 10.54
N ALA A 139 -29.22 -0.71 10.48
CA ALA A 139 -27.90 -0.42 9.91
C ALA A 139 -28.11 0.13 8.50
N SER A 140 -27.63 1.36 8.27
CA SER A 140 -27.53 1.91 6.92
C SER A 140 -26.76 0.92 6.05
N ALA A 141 -27.19 0.72 4.82
CA ALA A 141 -26.39 -0.01 3.84
C ALA A 141 -24.97 0.58 3.81
N THR A 142 -23.97 -0.28 3.67
CA THR A 142 -22.57 0.10 3.78
C THR A 142 -22.14 1.04 2.64
N PRO A 143 -21.43 2.16 2.92
CA PRO A 143 -21.16 3.19 1.93
C PRO A 143 -20.11 2.79 0.90
N CYS A 144 -20.38 3.11 -0.37
CA CYS A 144 -19.35 3.21 -1.40
C CYS A 144 -18.82 4.63 -1.56
N ILE A 145 -19.60 5.62 -1.12
CA ILE A 145 -19.15 7.01 -1.04
C ILE A 145 -19.47 7.48 0.36
N LEU A 146 -18.43 7.87 1.10
CA LEU A 146 -18.51 8.33 2.47
C LEU A 146 -17.82 9.70 2.60
N GLY A 147 -18.61 10.73 2.89
CA GLY A 147 -18.12 12.04 3.30
C GLY A 147 -18.10 12.16 4.82
N LEU A 148 -16.93 12.37 5.43
CA LEU A 148 -16.75 12.39 6.89
C LEU A 148 -16.97 13.76 7.54
N ALA A 149 -17.07 14.84 6.78
CA ALA A 149 -17.29 16.18 7.33
C ALA A 149 -18.62 16.26 8.07
N SER A 150 -18.57 16.54 9.38
CA SER A 150 -19.75 16.65 10.25
C SER A 150 -20.51 17.97 10.11
N SER A 151 -19.97 18.95 9.37
CA SER A 151 -20.59 20.24 9.12
C SER A 151 -20.53 20.66 7.65
N GLY A 152 -21.58 21.36 7.20
CA GLY A 152 -21.79 21.69 5.80
C GLY A 152 -22.09 20.46 4.94
N ASN A 153 -21.85 20.56 3.64
CA ASN A 153 -22.04 19.46 2.71
C ASN A 153 -20.86 18.49 2.81
N ALA A 154 -21.14 17.26 3.22
CA ALA A 154 -20.18 16.16 3.24
C ALA A 154 -20.06 15.49 1.86
N VAL A 155 -21.19 15.40 1.16
CA VAL A 155 -21.28 14.96 -0.23
C VAL A 155 -22.09 15.98 -1.02
N GLU A 156 -21.55 16.44 -2.14
CA GLU A 156 -22.18 17.47 -2.95
C GLU A 156 -22.03 17.22 -4.46
N THR A 157 -23.09 17.45 -5.22
CA THR A 157 -23.04 17.58 -6.68
C THR A 157 -23.42 18.99 -7.11
N GLN A 158 -22.81 19.50 -8.19
CA GLN A 158 -23.09 20.83 -8.75
C GLN A 158 -23.10 20.80 -10.29
N GLY A 159 -23.97 21.61 -10.89
CA GLY A 159 -24.05 21.80 -12.34
C GLY A 159 -24.43 20.51 -13.09
N GLY A 160 -23.65 20.12 -14.11
CA GLY A 160 -23.89 18.90 -14.88
C GLY A 160 -23.44 17.60 -14.23
N ALA A 161 -22.98 17.62 -12.96
CA ALA A 161 -22.35 16.44 -12.35
C ALA A 161 -23.35 15.38 -11.90
N THR A 162 -22.91 14.11 -11.91
CA THR A 162 -23.67 12.96 -11.41
C THR A 162 -22.83 12.05 -10.53
N ILE A 163 -23.47 11.44 -9.53
CA ILE A 163 -22.93 10.35 -8.73
C ILE A 163 -23.83 9.14 -8.92
N ASN A 164 -23.26 8.00 -9.32
CA ASN A 164 -23.98 6.76 -9.62
C ASN A 164 -23.40 5.60 -8.79
N ALA A 165 -24.17 5.15 -7.80
CA ALA A 165 -23.83 4.11 -6.84
C ALA A 165 -25.01 3.12 -6.70
N THR A 166 -25.54 2.61 -7.82
CA THR A 166 -26.81 1.87 -7.88
C THR A 166 -26.89 0.66 -6.95
N ASP A 167 -25.75 0.06 -6.62
CA ASP A 167 -25.68 -1.18 -5.83
C ASP A 167 -25.35 -0.96 -4.34
N CYS A 168 -25.15 0.30 -3.89
CA CYS A 168 -24.74 0.61 -2.52
C CYS A 168 -25.12 2.03 -2.07
N SER A 169 -24.69 2.44 -0.87
CA SER A 169 -25.11 3.71 -0.31
C SER A 169 -24.13 4.88 -0.55
N VAL A 170 -24.71 6.07 -0.60
CA VAL A 170 -24.01 7.36 -0.53
C VAL A 170 -24.29 7.96 0.83
N VAL A 171 -23.25 8.19 1.62
CA VAL A 171 -23.37 8.58 3.02
C VAL A 171 -22.56 9.83 3.30
N GLY A 172 -23.19 10.82 3.93
CA GLY A 172 -22.53 11.99 4.50
C GLY A 172 -22.69 12.00 6.02
N ALA A 173 -21.63 12.25 6.78
CA ALA A 173 -21.74 12.53 8.21
C ALA A 173 -22.50 13.85 8.45
N GLY A 174 -22.21 14.86 7.63
CA GLY A 174 -22.97 16.10 7.46
C GLY A 174 -23.98 16.01 6.30
N SER A 175 -24.32 17.14 5.69
CA SER A 175 -25.40 17.19 4.69
C SER A 175 -25.03 16.50 3.38
N VAL A 176 -26.02 15.89 2.72
CA VAL A 176 -25.91 15.42 1.34
C VAL A 176 -26.69 16.37 0.44
N ASN A 177 -26.01 17.05 -0.47
CA ASN A 177 -26.60 18.11 -1.31
C ASN A 177 -26.50 17.76 -2.79
N ASN A 178 -27.65 17.61 -3.46
CA ASN A 178 -27.73 17.50 -4.90
C ASN A 178 -28.08 18.87 -5.53
N GLY A 179 -27.07 19.58 -6.01
CA GLY A 179 -27.19 20.73 -6.91
C GLY A 179 -26.79 20.39 -8.35
N GLY A 180 -26.57 19.11 -8.66
CA GLY A 180 -26.14 18.60 -9.94
C GLY A 180 -27.27 17.96 -10.75
N SER A 181 -26.91 17.14 -11.74
CA SER A 181 -27.88 16.39 -12.55
C SER A 181 -28.52 15.23 -11.78
N GLY A 182 -27.78 14.59 -10.86
CA GLY A 182 -28.38 13.67 -9.91
C GLY A 182 -27.42 12.87 -9.04
N ILE A 183 -28.00 12.27 -8.01
CA ILE A 183 -27.36 11.25 -7.16
C ILE A 183 -28.25 10.01 -7.21
N THR A 184 -27.70 8.91 -7.74
CA THR A 184 -28.34 7.61 -7.76
C THR A 184 -27.60 6.69 -6.81
N ALA A 185 -28.30 6.09 -5.85
CA ALA A 185 -27.73 5.15 -4.91
C ALA A 185 -28.78 4.13 -4.47
N LYS A 186 -28.39 3.02 -3.83
CA LYS A 186 -29.34 2.14 -3.14
C LYS A 186 -29.95 2.85 -1.93
N GLU A 187 -29.10 3.45 -1.10
CA GLU A 187 -29.53 4.31 0.02
C GLU A 187 -28.76 5.63 -0.01
N ILE A 188 -29.42 6.73 0.35
CA ILE A 188 -28.75 8.02 0.59
C ILE A 188 -28.98 8.39 2.05
N VAL A 189 -27.89 8.57 2.79
CA VAL A 189 -27.93 8.82 4.23
C VAL A 189 -27.16 10.08 4.59
N SER A 190 -27.80 10.94 5.38
CA SER A 190 -27.19 12.05 6.09
C SER A 190 -27.19 11.72 7.58
N GLY A 191 -26.01 11.66 8.19
CA GLY A 191 -25.80 11.15 9.54
C GLY A 191 -26.54 11.95 10.60
N ALA A 192 -26.25 13.25 10.68
CA ALA A 192 -26.86 14.17 11.65
C ALA A 192 -27.46 15.44 11.03
N ALA A 193 -27.48 15.56 9.69
CA ALA A 193 -27.79 16.80 9.00
C ALA A 193 -28.90 16.63 7.94
N ASP A 194 -28.94 17.53 6.96
CA ASP A 194 -29.98 17.60 5.95
C ASP A 194 -29.69 16.70 4.74
N ILE A 195 -30.76 16.36 4.00
CA ILE A 195 -30.67 15.96 2.59
C ILE A 195 -31.32 17.06 1.76
N ILE A 196 -30.57 17.62 0.82
CA ILE A 196 -30.98 18.78 0.02
C ILE A 196 -30.98 18.37 -1.45
N ASN A 197 -32.10 18.59 -2.14
CA ASN A 197 -32.21 18.44 -3.58
C ASN A 197 -32.57 19.78 -4.20
N ASN A 198 -31.58 20.55 -4.66
CA ASN A 198 -31.81 21.86 -5.28
C ASN A 198 -32.18 21.76 -6.76
N TYR A 199 -31.63 20.76 -7.46
CA TYR A 199 -31.82 20.53 -8.90
C TYR A 199 -31.59 19.06 -9.23
N GLY A 200 -32.08 18.57 -10.37
CA GLY A 200 -31.81 17.20 -10.84
C GLY A 200 -32.61 16.10 -10.12
N THR A 201 -32.04 14.89 -10.08
CA THR A 201 -32.72 13.68 -9.58
C THR A 201 -32.01 13.09 -8.36
N LEU A 202 -32.76 12.79 -7.30
CA LEU A 202 -32.34 11.81 -6.28
C LEU A 202 -33.05 10.49 -6.57
N SER A 203 -32.29 9.43 -6.82
CA SER A 203 -32.84 8.08 -7.05
C SER A 203 -32.27 7.13 -6.00
N ALA A 204 -33.11 6.69 -5.07
CA ALA A 204 -32.75 5.71 -4.05
C ALA A 204 -33.94 4.87 -3.59
N ASP A 205 -33.65 3.67 -3.09
CA ASP A 205 -34.64 2.84 -2.41
C ASP A 205 -35.00 3.42 -1.04
N LEU A 206 -34.07 4.15 -0.43
CA LEU A 206 -34.24 4.78 0.87
C LEU A 206 -33.48 6.11 0.98
N LEU A 207 -34.12 7.12 1.55
CA LEU A 207 -33.48 8.33 2.08
C LEU A 207 -33.57 8.31 3.61
N ARG A 208 -32.43 8.53 4.30
CA ARG A 208 -32.38 8.66 5.76
C ARG A 208 -31.66 9.95 6.16
N TYR A 209 -32.27 10.78 6.99
CA TYR A 209 -31.71 12.07 7.42
C TYR A 209 -32.13 12.39 8.85
N ALA A 210 -31.35 13.19 9.57
CA ALA A 210 -31.71 13.62 10.93
C ALA A 210 -32.26 15.06 10.99
N GLY A 211 -31.81 15.92 10.07
CA GLY A 211 -32.26 17.29 9.95
C GLY A 211 -33.55 17.37 9.14
N SER A 212 -33.48 18.10 8.03
CA SER A 212 -34.58 18.33 7.10
C SER A 212 -34.31 17.69 5.74
N PHE A 213 -35.41 17.37 5.04
CA PHE A 213 -35.38 17.09 3.62
C PHE A 213 -35.91 18.31 2.86
N SER A 214 -35.08 18.89 2.00
CA SER A 214 -35.44 20.07 1.20
C SER A 214 -35.49 19.72 -0.28
N ASN A 215 -36.59 20.04 -0.95
CA ASN A 215 -36.80 19.81 -2.37
C ASN A 215 -37.80 20.85 -2.93
N PRO A 216 -37.53 21.50 -4.07
CA PRO A 216 -38.45 22.42 -4.71
C PRO A 216 -39.80 21.76 -5.05
N SER A 217 -40.90 22.49 -4.89
CA SER A 217 -42.25 21.98 -5.13
C SER A 217 -42.49 21.51 -6.57
N TRP A 218 -41.73 22.04 -7.53
CA TRP A 218 -41.80 21.65 -8.94
C TRP A 218 -41.00 20.38 -9.26
N ASN A 219 -40.12 19.91 -8.37
CA ASN A 219 -39.25 18.78 -8.64
C ASN A 219 -39.82 17.48 -8.06
N GLY A 220 -40.36 16.62 -8.94
CA GLY A 220 -40.87 15.30 -8.57
C GLY A 220 -39.82 14.18 -8.60
N ASN A 221 -38.57 14.46 -9.01
CA ASN A 221 -37.52 13.45 -9.25
C ASN A 221 -36.79 13.08 -7.96
N VAL A 222 -37.54 12.65 -6.95
CA VAL A 222 -37.06 12.25 -5.63
C VAL A 222 -37.82 11.00 -5.18
N PRO A 223 -37.26 10.15 -4.30
CA PRO A 223 -37.96 8.97 -3.80
C PRO A 223 -39.29 9.34 -3.14
N ALA A 224 -40.30 8.49 -3.23
CA ALA A 224 -41.62 8.73 -2.63
C ALA A 224 -41.52 8.94 -1.11
N ALA A 225 -42.52 9.60 -0.51
CA ALA A 225 -42.46 10.04 0.88
C ALA A 225 -42.33 8.89 1.90
N ASP A 226 -42.88 7.72 1.58
CA ASP A 226 -42.77 6.48 2.36
C ASP A 226 -41.33 5.91 2.40
N LYS A 227 -40.49 6.28 1.44
CA LYS A 227 -39.07 5.93 1.38
C LYS A 227 -38.16 6.94 2.07
N ARG A 228 -38.72 7.93 2.77
CA ARG A 228 -38.00 9.00 3.45
C ARG A 228 -38.14 8.85 4.95
N ILE A 229 -37.03 8.56 5.62
CA ILE A 229 -36.99 8.33 7.07
C ILE A 229 -36.23 9.47 7.75
N ASN A 230 -36.90 10.17 8.66
CA ASN A 230 -36.24 11.11 9.56
C ASN A 230 -35.70 10.36 10.78
N GLN A 231 -34.44 9.93 10.70
CA GLN A 231 -33.74 9.19 11.74
C GLN A 231 -32.24 9.45 11.66
N SER A 232 -31.63 9.80 12.80
CA SER A 232 -30.18 9.97 12.92
C SER A 232 -29.44 8.65 12.68
N THR A 233 -28.29 8.75 12.02
CA THR A 233 -27.37 7.63 11.78
C THR A 233 -25.98 8.01 12.24
N ALA A 234 -25.39 7.23 13.15
CA ALA A 234 -24.00 7.44 13.55
C ALA A 234 -23.07 7.04 12.41
N ILE A 235 -22.26 8.00 11.93
CA ILE A 235 -21.30 7.79 10.84
C ILE A 235 -19.89 7.95 11.40
N SER A 236 -19.05 6.96 11.16
CA SER A 236 -17.62 6.98 11.51
C SER A 236 -16.79 6.45 10.33
N ASP A 237 -15.49 6.74 10.36
CA ASP A 237 -14.54 6.18 9.40
C ASP A 237 -14.27 4.69 9.73
N PRO A 238 -14.63 3.75 8.84
CA PRO A 238 -14.41 2.32 9.06
C PRO A 238 -12.93 1.92 9.06
N LEU A 239 -12.04 2.77 8.52
CA LEU A 239 -10.60 2.49 8.39
C LEU A 239 -9.74 3.23 9.41
N ALA A 240 -10.33 4.02 10.31
CA ALA A 240 -9.61 4.85 11.27
C ALA A 240 -8.61 4.07 12.13
N ASN A 241 -8.98 2.85 12.55
CA ASN A 241 -8.21 2.01 13.47
C ASN A 241 -7.49 0.83 12.78
N SER A 242 -7.34 0.87 11.44
CA SER A 242 -6.64 -0.20 10.71
C SER A 242 -5.16 -0.28 11.11
N MET A 243 -4.75 -1.40 11.70
CA MET A 243 -3.35 -1.66 12.06
C MET A 243 -2.45 -1.76 10.83
N ASP A 244 -2.94 -2.36 9.73
CA ASP A 244 -2.17 -2.50 8.49
C ASP A 244 -1.83 -1.12 7.89
N LEU A 245 -2.81 -0.21 7.87
CA LEU A 245 -2.59 1.18 7.43
C LEU A 245 -1.67 1.92 8.39
N ALA A 246 -1.82 1.75 9.70
CA ALA A 246 -0.95 2.37 10.69
C ALA A 246 0.52 1.95 10.48
N THR A 247 0.79 0.65 10.31
CA THR A 247 2.13 0.12 10.03
C THR A 247 2.67 0.62 8.70
N ALA A 248 1.85 0.66 7.65
CA ALA A 248 2.28 1.12 6.34
C ALA A 248 2.65 2.61 6.32
N ARG A 249 1.90 3.44 7.07
CA ARG A 249 2.17 4.89 7.22
C ARG A 249 3.49 5.19 7.95
N GLN A 250 3.96 4.31 8.84
CA GLN A 250 5.26 4.47 9.52
C GLN A 250 6.45 4.43 8.54
N LEU A 251 6.27 3.87 7.34
CA LEU A 251 7.30 3.82 6.31
C LEU A 251 7.37 5.09 5.44
N LEU A 252 6.44 6.04 5.61
CA LEU A 252 6.49 7.31 4.90
C LEU A 252 7.80 8.06 5.23
N GLY A 253 8.50 8.50 4.19
CA GLY A 253 9.79 9.18 4.31
C GLY A 253 11.00 8.25 4.46
N THR A 254 10.78 6.95 4.59
CA THR A 254 11.88 5.97 4.61
C THR A 254 12.41 5.71 3.20
N PHE A 255 13.71 5.42 3.11
CA PHE A 255 14.38 5.01 1.88
C PHE A 255 15.60 4.16 2.22
N ARG A 256 16.15 3.47 1.22
CA ARG A 256 17.40 2.73 1.30
C ARG A 256 18.53 3.54 0.70
N THR A 257 19.61 3.71 1.45
CA THR A 257 20.81 4.38 0.96
C THR A 257 21.50 3.51 -0.10
N PRO A 258 21.84 4.05 -1.28
CA PRO A 258 22.63 3.31 -2.26
C PRO A 258 24.00 2.94 -1.70
N ARG A 259 24.62 1.89 -2.23
CA ARG A 259 25.99 1.53 -1.84
C ARG A 259 26.95 2.69 -2.12
N THR A 260 28.01 2.78 -1.32
CA THR A 260 29.05 3.78 -1.56
C THR A 260 29.78 3.51 -2.87
N ILE A 261 29.69 4.45 -3.80
CA ILE A 261 30.43 4.43 -5.07
C ILE A 261 31.69 5.26 -4.89
N ALA A 262 32.84 4.57 -4.76
CA ALA A 262 34.15 5.15 -4.52
C ALA A 262 35.09 4.93 -5.71
N ASN A 263 36.16 5.71 -5.75
CA ASN A 263 37.24 5.51 -6.72
C ASN A 263 37.88 4.13 -6.50
N PRO A 264 38.22 3.38 -7.57
CA PRO A 264 39.00 2.17 -7.42
C PRO A 264 40.40 2.48 -6.88
N VAL A 265 41.03 1.50 -6.23
CA VAL A 265 42.44 1.62 -5.82
C VAL A 265 43.33 1.39 -7.04
N THR A 266 44.10 2.41 -7.41
CA THR A 266 45.10 2.34 -8.49
C THR A 266 46.47 2.76 -7.94
N PRO A 267 47.49 1.89 -7.94
CA PRO A 267 48.84 2.27 -7.52
C PRO A 267 49.44 3.37 -8.40
N ALA A 268 50.34 4.16 -7.83
CA ALA A 268 51.09 5.18 -8.58
C ALA A 268 52.19 4.50 -9.42
N CYS A 269 51.82 4.07 -10.63
CA CYS A 269 52.74 3.47 -11.58
C CYS A 269 53.26 4.52 -12.57
N ALA A 270 54.51 4.36 -13.04
CA ALA A 270 55.18 5.31 -13.92
C ALA A 270 54.91 5.05 -15.42
N ASP A 271 54.60 3.80 -15.78
CA ASP A 271 54.51 3.37 -17.17
C ASP A 271 53.33 4.02 -17.91
N ILE A 272 53.62 4.64 -19.05
CA ILE A 272 52.61 5.24 -19.94
C ILE A 272 52.54 4.42 -21.21
N TRP A 273 51.33 3.99 -21.58
CA TRP A 273 51.08 3.27 -22.81
C TRP A 273 50.40 4.17 -23.84
N THR A 274 51.12 4.46 -24.92
CA THR A 274 50.58 5.11 -26.10
C THR A 274 50.55 4.12 -27.25
N PHE A 275 49.37 3.75 -27.71
CA PHE A 275 49.15 2.90 -28.88
C PHE A 275 48.94 3.80 -30.09
N GLY A 276 49.87 3.79 -31.04
CA GLY A 276 49.87 4.73 -32.15
C GLY A 276 50.84 4.33 -33.25
N ASN A 277 51.01 5.20 -34.25
CA ASN A 277 52.04 5.02 -35.28
C ASN A 277 53.46 5.10 -34.71
N SER A 278 53.62 5.85 -33.62
CA SER A 278 54.85 5.96 -32.82
C SER A 278 54.53 5.51 -31.38
N PRO A 279 54.41 4.20 -31.12
CA PRO A 279 53.98 3.70 -29.81
C PRO A 279 55.03 3.99 -28.72
N SER A 280 54.59 4.11 -27.46
CA SER A 280 55.51 4.25 -26.33
C SER A 280 56.33 2.97 -26.11
N ALA A 281 57.45 3.05 -25.40
CA ALA A 281 58.33 1.91 -25.14
C ALA A 281 57.60 0.70 -24.50
N GLY A 282 56.62 0.96 -23.63
CA GLY A 282 55.81 -0.09 -22.99
C GLY A 282 54.76 -0.72 -23.91
N ALA A 283 54.29 -0.01 -24.93
CA ALA A 283 53.25 -0.50 -25.86
C ALA A 283 53.82 -1.09 -27.16
N ALA A 284 55.02 -0.66 -27.57
CA ALA A 284 55.68 -1.09 -28.80
C ALA A 284 55.83 -2.63 -28.95
N PRO A 285 56.15 -3.40 -27.88
CA PRO A 285 56.27 -4.86 -27.98
C PRO A 285 54.98 -5.59 -28.38
N PHE A 286 53.81 -4.93 -28.22
CA PHE A 286 52.51 -5.53 -28.52
C PHE A 286 52.04 -5.26 -29.96
N ARG A 287 52.81 -4.49 -30.75
CA ARG A 287 52.46 -4.14 -32.13
C ARG A 287 52.61 -5.34 -33.05
N GLN A 288 51.58 -5.61 -33.86
CA GLN A 288 51.64 -6.66 -34.87
C GLN A 288 52.36 -6.16 -36.13
N GLY A 289 53.67 -6.40 -36.22
CA GLY A 289 54.49 -5.92 -37.34
C GLY A 289 54.40 -4.39 -37.50
N ASN A 290 54.44 -3.90 -38.73
CA ASN A 290 54.23 -2.47 -39.02
C ASN A 290 52.76 -2.13 -39.32
N SER A 291 51.83 -2.60 -38.47
CA SER A 291 50.39 -2.35 -38.63
C SER A 291 49.83 -1.38 -37.57
N ALA A 292 48.56 -0.99 -37.74
CA ALA A 292 47.80 -0.24 -36.73
C ALA A 292 47.13 -1.17 -35.69
N LYS A 293 47.63 -2.40 -35.52
CA LYS A 293 47.04 -3.42 -34.65
C LYS A 293 47.98 -3.78 -33.50
N PHE A 294 47.43 -3.86 -32.29
CA PHE A 294 48.13 -4.23 -31.08
C PHE A 294 47.40 -5.35 -30.35
N THR A 295 48.14 -6.32 -29.82
CA THR A 295 47.59 -7.40 -28.98
C THR A 295 48.39 -7.49 -27.69
N VAL A 296 47.74 -7.11 -26.59
CA VAL A 296 48.31 -7.19 -25.25
C VAL A 296 47.99 -8.58 -24.69
N PRO A 297 49.00 -9.38 -24.29
CA PRO A 297 48.76 -10.70 -23.73
C PRO A 297 48.08 -10.65 -22.36
N ALA A 298 47.66 -11.80 -21.84
CA ALA A 298 47.11 -11.88 -20.49
C ALA A 298 48.19 -11.53 -19.46
N GLY A 299 47.87 -10.68 -18.49
CA GLY A 299 48.84 -10.31 -17.45
C GLY A 299 48.34 -9.30 -16.43
N ASN A 300 49.21 -8.95 -15.48
CA ASN A 300 48.96 -7.89 -14.51
C ASN A 300 49.66 -6.62 -14.95
N TYR A 301 48.88 -5.59 -15.24
CA TYR A 301 49.37 -4.32 -15.76
C TYR A 301 49.04 -3.20 -14.79
N CYS A 302 50.07 -2.44 -14.41
CA CYS A 302 49.92 -1.23 -13.61
C CYS A 302 50.46 -0.04 -14.39
N LEU A 303 49.59 0.90 -14.73
CA LEU A 303 49.85 1.94 -15.70
C LEU A 303 49.54 3.31 -15.11
N SER A 304 50.35 4.29 -15.47
CA SER A 304 50.06 5.70 -15.25
C SER A 304 48.89 6.13 -16.12
N ARG A 305 48.96 5.89 -17.44
CA ARG A 305 47.96 6.36 -18.41
C ARG A 305 47.92 5.47 -19.65
N ILE A 306 46.75 5.33 -20.25
CA ILE A 306 46.59 4.74 -21.59
C ILE A 306 46.10 5.81 -22.57
N THR A 307 46.75 5.89 -23.73
CA THR A 307 46.32 6.70 -24.87
C THR A 307 46.33 5.83 -26.11
N ILE A 308 45.23 5.82 -26.85
CA ILE A 308 45.10 5.11 -28.12
C ILE A 308 44.85 6.18 -29.18
N ASP A 309 45.78 6.33 -30.12
CA ASP A 309 45.64 7.27 -31.24
C ASP A 309 44.47 6.86 -32.15
N GLY A 310 44.04 7.76 -33.03
CA GLY A 310 42.94 7.48 -33.96
C GLY A 310 43.27 6.41 -34.99
N GLY A 311 42.26 5.60 -35.35
CA GLY A 311 42.39 4.52 -36.34
C GLY A 311 43.19 3.30 -35.87
N ILE A 312 43.48 3.19 -34.57
CA ILE A 312 44.23 2.07 -34.00
C ILE A 312 43.29 0.96 -33.52
N THR A 313 43.68 -0.29 -33.75
CA THR A 313 43.00 -1.48 -33.19
C THR A 313 43.83 -2.03 -32.03
N VAL A 314 43.24 -2.10 -30.83
CA VAL A 314 43.87 -2.69 -29.64
C VAL A 314 43.01 -3.81 -29.10
N THR A 315 43.61 -4.97 -28.83
CA THR A 315 42.95 -6.10 -28.17
C THR A 315 43.75 -6.54 -26.96
N PHE A 316 43.13 -6.54 -25.80
CA PHE A 316 43.66 -7.13 -24.58
C PHE A 316 43.13 -8.57 -24.47
N GLN A 317 44.03 -9.55 -24.31
CA GLN A 317 43.63 -10.93 -24.06
C GLN A 317 42.98 -11.07 -22.67
N SER A 318 42.03 -12.00 -22.56
CA SER A 318 41.29 -12.29 -21.32
C SER A 318 42.21 -12.84 -20.22
N GLY A 319 41.85 -12.65 -18.95
CA GLY A 319 42.61 -13.11 -17.79
C GLY A 319 43.60 -12.10 -17.21
N SER A 320 43.47 -10.82 -17.57
CA SER A 320 44.30 -9.70 -17.10
C SER A 320 43.67 -8.94 -15.94
N THR A 321 44.52 -8.37 -15.08
CA THR A 321 44.15 -7.29 -14.16
C THR A 321 44.89 -6.03 -14.58
N VAL A 322 44.14 -4.97 -14.92
CA VAL A 322 44.70 -3.70 -15.39
C VAL A 322 44.29 -2.57 -14.47
N THR A 323 45.28 -1.87 -13.94
CA THR A 323 45.07 -0.65 -13.15
C THR A 323 45.67 0.55 -13.88
N VAL A 324 44.93 1.65 -13.98
CA VAL A 324 45.32 2.88 -14.68
C VAL A 324 45.07 4.09 -13.78
N ALA A 325 46.09 4.86 -13.40
CA ALA A 325 45.95 5.92 -12.40
C ALA A 325 45.43 7.27 -12.96
N ASN A 326 45.79 7.62 -14.19
CA ASN A 326 45.64 8.95 -14.79
C ASN A 326 44.90 8.90 -16.15
N GLY A 327 43.93 8.01 -16.25
CA GLY A 327 42.92 7.98 -17.30
C GLY A 327 43.23 7.10 -18.50
N VAL A 328 42.17 6.83 -19.25
CA VAL A 328 42.20 6.12 -20.54
C VAL A 328 41.53 6.99 -21.59
N SER A 329 42.25 7.27 -22.69
CA SER A 329 41.74 8.06 -23.80
C SER A 329 41.85 7.29 -25.12
N VAL A 330 40.74 7.16 -25.83
CA VAL A 330 40.65 6.49 -27.14
C VAL A 330 40.36 7.50 -28.24
N GLY A 331 41.20 7.50 -29.27
CA GLY A 331 41.07 8.36 -30.44
C GLY A 331 39.93 7.94 -31.38
N GLY A 332 39.53 8.85 -32.26
CA GLY A 332 38.46 8.60 -33.22
C GLY A 332 38.80 7.50 -34.23
N GLY A 333 37.80 6.70 -34.61
CA GLY A 333 37.96 5.62 -35.58
C GLY A 333 38.74 4.40 -35.06
N SER A 334 39.10 4.37 -33.78
CA SER A 334 39.81 3.26 -33.16
C SER A 334 38.85 2.15 -32.75
N THR A 335 39.33 0.91 -32.73
CA THR A 335 38.57 -0.27 -32.29
C THR A 335 39.29 -0.89 -31.10
N VAL A 336 38.68 -0.84 -29.92
CA VAL A 336 39.31 -1.31 -28.68
C VAL A 336 38.47 -2.41 -28.05
N ASN A 337 39.07 -3.59 -27.91
CA ASN A 337 38.53 -4.69 -27.13
C ASN A 337 39.40 -4.88 -25.87
N PHE A 338 38.83 -4.56 -24.72
CA PHE A 338 39.46 -4.64 -23.41
C PHE A 338 39.44 -6.05 -22.81
N GLY A 339 38.85 -7.06 -23.49
CA GLY A 339 38.88 -8.47 -23.10
C GLY A 339 38.10 -8.79 -21.83
N ASP A 340 38.06 -10.08 -21.44
CA ASP A 340 37.42 -10.51 -20.19
C ASP A 340 38.41 -10.34 -19.02
N ASN A 341 38.39 -9.16 -18.41
CA ASN A 341 39.46 -8.65 -17.58
C ASN A 341 38.93 -7.82 -16.39
N VAL A 342 39.78 -7.62 -15.38
CA VAL A 342 39.52 -6.68 -14.28
C VAL A 342 40.12 -5.33 -14.63
N TRP A 343 39.29 -4.31 -14.79
CA TRP A 343 39.69 -2.94 -15.13
C TRP A 343 39.43 -1.98 -13.99
N ARG A 344 40.49 -1.29 -13.54
CA ARG A 344 40.43 -0.24 -12.52
C ARG A 344 41.07 1.03 -13.04
N ILE A 345 40.26 2.02 -13.36
CA ILE A 345 40.69 3.24 -14.06
C ILE A 345 40.37 4.44 -13.17
N ASN A 346 41.37 5.23 -12.80
CA ASN A 346 41.20 6.56 -12.20
C ASN A 346 41.60 7.64 -13.22
N GLY A 347 41.18 8.88 -12.98
CA GLY A 347 41.58 10.03 -13.82
C GLY A 347 40.74 10.22 -15.09
N GLY A 348 39.57 9.57 -15.18
CA GLY A 348 38.63 9.71 -16.30
C GLY A 348 38.76 8.63 -17.38
N PHE A 349 37.76 8.59 -18.26
CA PHE A 349 37.64 7.60 -19.33
C PHE A 349 36.96 8.20 -20.56
N ASN A 350 37.52 7.97 -21.74
CA ASN A 350 36.93 8.37 -23.03
C ASN A 350 36.99 7.22 -24.04
N SER A 351 35.84 6.76 -24.52
CA SER A 351 35.72 5.66 -25.50
C SER A 351 36.04 6.04 -26.95
N GLY A 352 36.34 7.31 -27.24
CA GLY A 352 36.46 7.81 -28.60
C GLY A 352 35.13 7.86 -29.34
N SER A 353 35.15 7.98 -30.67
CA SER A 353 33.93 8.15 -31.48
C SER A 353 33.25 6.84 -31.90
N SER A 354 33.98 5.73 -31.94
CA SER A 354 33.48 4.43 -32.42
C SER A 354 32.90 3.56 -31.29
N GLY A 355 33.29 3.83 -30.04
CA GLY A 355 32.96 3.03 -28.87
C GLY A 355 33.95 1.90 -28.60
N VAL A 356 33.79 1.24 -27.47
CA VAL A 356 34.69 0.19 -26.98
C VAL A 356 33.94 -1.03 -26.47
N THR A 357 34.63 -2.16 -26.38
CA THR A 357 34.09 -3.37 -25.72
C THR A 357 34.96 -3.74 -24.53
N PHE A 358 34.37 -3.76 -23.33
CA PHE A 358 34.85 -4.53 -22.21
C PHE A 358 34.16 -5.89 -22.24
N GLY A 359 34.94 -6.97 -22.09
CA GLY A 359 34.41 -8.32 -21.93
C GLY A 359 33.79 -8.53 -20.55
N ASN A 360 33.65 -9.79 -20.16
CA ASN A 360 33.19 -10.16 -18.82
C ASN A 360 34.28 -9.86 -17.77
N GLY A 361 33.88 -9.39 -16.59
CA GLY A 361 34.82 -9.03 -15.52
C GLY A 361 34.41 -7.77 -14.77
N GLU A 362 35.26 -7.34 -13.84
CA GLU A 362 35.04 -6.10 -13.09
C GLU A 362 35.43 -4.89 -13.95
N VAL A 363 34.55 -3.89 -14.03
CA VAL A 363 34.88 -2.57 -14.58
C VAL A 363 34.63 -1.50 -13.53
N SER A 364 35.70 -0.94 -12.99
CA SER A 364 35.68 0.13 -12.00
C SER A 364 36.34 1.38 -12.58
N ILE A 365 35.58 2.48 -12.71
CA ILE A 365 36.08 3.77 -13.18
C ILE A 365 35.89 4.81 -12.08
N GLY A 366 36.94 5.52 -11.71
CA GLY A 366 36.94 6.57 -10.71
C GLY A 366 36.36 7.88 -11.21
N ALA A 367 36.42 8.87 -10.32
CA ALA A 367 36.05 10.24 -10.61
C ALA A 367 36.89 10.83 -11.76
N GLY A 368 36.30 11.82 -12.43
CA GLY A 368 36.86 12.46 -13.62
C GLY A 368 35.77 12.64 -14.67
N THR A 369 36.18 13.02 -15.88
CA THR A 369 35.28 13.02 -17.03
C THR A 369 35.16 11.59 -17.55
N VAL A 370 33.95 11.03 -17.55
CA VAL A 370 33.65 9.71 -18.11
C VAL A 370 32.69 9.90 -19.27
N SER A 371 33.16 9.66 -20.48
CA SER A 371 32.38 9.83 -21.71
C SER A 371 32.38 8.54 -22.52
N PHE A 372 31.18 8.07 -22.85
CA PHE A 372 30.97 7.05 -23.85
C PHE A 372 30.37 7.71 -25.10
N ALA A 373 30.90 7.35 -26.26
CA ALA A 373 30.41 7.71 -27.57
C ALA A 373 30.52 6.50 -28.52
N GLY A 374 29.69 6.46 -29.56
CA GLY A 374 29.60 5.31 -30.46
C GLY A 374 28.89 4.11 -29.80
N THR A 375 29.28 2.89 -30.19
CA THR A 375 28.66 1.65 -29.68
C THR A 375 29.54 1.00 -28.63
N ASN A 376 29.06 0.95 -27.40
CA ASN A 376 29.82 0.48 -26.24
C ASN A 376 29.18 -0.75 -25.63
N ARG A 377 30.03 -1.68 -25.19
CA ARG A 377 29.63 -2.87 -24.44
C ARG A 377 30.50 -3.06 -23.22
N ILE A 378 29.88 -3.41 -22.11
CA ILE A 378 30.53 -3.99 -20.93
C ILE A 378 29.89 -5.35 -20.71
N GLY A 379 30.69 -6.40 -20.58
CA GLY A 379 30.19 -7.76 -20.34
C GLY A 379 29.56 -7.95 -18.97
N THR A 380 29.35 -9.20 -18.61
CA THR A 380 28.83 -9.58 -17.28
C THR A 380 29.90 -9.36 -16.21
N GLY A 381 29.52 -8.75 -15.11
CA GLY A 381 30.38 -8.49 -13.95
C GLY A 381 30.03 -7.18 -13.23
N PRO A 382 30.63 -6.92 -12.06
CA PRO A 382 30.37 -5.70 -11.32
C PRO A 382 30.89 -4.47 -12.07
N VAL A 383 30.05 -3.46 -12.18
CA VAL A 383 30.37 -2.15 -12.77
C VAL A 383 30.21 -1.07 -11.71
N SER A 384 31.25 -0.28 -11.51
CA SER A 384 31.26 0.84 -10.56
C SER A 384 31.91 2.06 -11.18
N ILE A 385 31.13 3.10 -11.48
CA ILE A 385 31.61 4.34 -12.09
C ILE A 385 31.37 5.48 -11.10
N ALA A 386 32.44 5.94 -10.46
CA ALA A 386 32.44 7.03 -9.48
C ALA A 386 32.39 8.43 -10.13
N ALA A 387 31.68 8.54 -11.24
CA ALA A 387 31.44 9.76 -12.00
C ALA A 387 30.03 9.72 -12.62
N ASN A 388 29.55 10.88 -13.09
CA ASN A 388 28.33 10.93 -13.88
C ASN A 388 28.60 10.38 -15.28
N ILE A 389 27.74 9.50 -15.76
CA ILE A 389 27.75 9.05 -17.15
C ILE A 389 26.83 9.96 -17.96
N THR A 390 27.35 10.44 -19.10
CA THR A 390 26.55 11.18 -20.08
C THR A 390 26.65 10.46 -21.43
N LEU A 391 25.50 10.02 -21.95
CA LEU A 391 25.36 9.47 -23.30
C LEU A 391 24.63 10.49 -24.17
N SER A 392 25.18 10.81 -25.34
CA SER A 392 24.59 11.76 -26.29
C SER A 392 24.90 11.37 -27.73
N GLY A 393 24.25 12.02 -28.71
CA GLY A 393 24.58 11.84 -30.13
C GLY A 393 24.37 10.41 -30.66
N GLY A 394 23.29 9.73 -30.23
CA GLY A 394 22.98 8.36 -30.67
C GLY A 394 23.90 7.28 -30.07
N THR A 395 24.54 7.56 -28.94
CA THR A 395 25.43 6.60 -28.27
C THR A 395 24.64 5.40 -27.74
N SER A 396 25.24 4.22 -27.83
CA SER A 396 24.71 3.02 -27.17
C SER A 396 25.69 2.47 -26.14
N LEU A 397 25.15 2.08 -24.99
CA LEU A 397 25.90 1.40 -23.92
C LEU A 397 25.12 0.18 -23.43
N ALA A 398 25.60 -1.01 -23.76
CA ALA A 398 25.06 -2.26 -23.22
C ALA A 398 25.96 -2.79 -22.11
N VAL A 399 25.43 -2.94 -20.90
CA VAL A 399 26.10 -3.55 -19.75
C VAL A 399 25.44 -4.89 -19.46
N GLY A 400 26.25 -5.95 -19.28
CA GLY A 400 25.77 -7.29 -18.94
C GLY A 400 25.18 -7.36 -17.52
N ALA A 401 24.89 -8.57 -17.05
CA ALA A 401 24.41 -8.78 -15.68
C ALA A 401 25.50 -8.46 -14.64
N GLY A 402 25.12 -7.97 -13.46
CA GLY A 402 26.05 -7.66 -12.37
C GLY A 402 25.58 -6.50 -11.49
N SER A 403 26.31 -6.18 -10.43
CA SER A 403 26.01 -4.98 -9.65
C SER A 403 26.45 -3.73 -10.40
N HIS A 404 25.55 -2.77 -10.57
CA HIS A 404 25.74 -1.54 -11.31
C HIS A 404 25.72 -0.35 -10.35
N GLY A 405 26.73 0.51 -10.43
CA GLY A 405 26.88 1.66 -9.53
C GLY A 405 27.32 2.90 -10.28
N PHE A 406 26.54 3.98 -10.21
CA PHE A 406 26.83 5.25 -10.89
C PHE A 406 26.64 6.46 -9.98
N LYS A 407 27.49 7.50 -10.09
CA LYS A 407 27.20 8.77 -9.39
C LYS A 407 25.98 9.50 -9.97
N GLY A 408 25.71 9.31 -11.25
CA GLY A 408 24.56 9.85 -11.97
C GLY A 408 24.52 9.28 -13.38
N ILE A 409 23.33 9.27 -13.98
CA ILE A 409 23.13 8.76 -15.35
C ILE A 409 22.37 9.82 -16.13
N SER A 410 22.93 10.26 -17.25
CA SER A 410 22.27 11.13 -18.23
C SER A 410 22.29 10.46 -19.59
N VAL A 411 21.10 10.21 -20.16
CA VAL A 411 20.95 9.62 -21.50
C VAL A 411 20.15 10.58 -22.36
N GLY A 412 20.77 11.12 -23.42
CA GLY A 412 20.15 12.10 -24.30
C GLY A 412 20.49 11.94 -25.77
N GLY A 413 19.93 12.79 -26.62
CA GLY A 413 20.23 12.83 -28.06
C GLY A 413 19.96 11.51 -28.80
N GLY A 414 18.87 10.81 -28.46
CA GLY A 414 18.49 9.52 -29.05
C GLY A 414 19.39 8.35 -28.63
N SER A 415 20.17 8.53 -27.55
CA SER A 415 21.05 7.49 -27.02
C SER A 415 20.28 6.46 -26.20
N TRP A 416 20.89 5.30 -25.99
CA TRP A 416 20.32 4.29 -25.11
C TRP A 416 21.34 3.57 -24.25
N MET A 417 20.86 3.09 -23.10
CA MET A 417 21.61 2.29 -22.16
C MET A 417 20.78 1.06 -21.77
N THR A 418 21.38 -0.12 -21.81
CA THR A 418 20.78 -1.35 -21.28
C THR A 418 21.65 -1.90 -20.17
N LEU A 419 21.04 -2.28 -19.05
CA LEU A 419 21.66 -2.99 -17.94
C LEU A 419 21.04 -4.39 -17.87
N GLY A 420 21.86 -5.42 -17.72
CA GLY A 420 21.38 -6.77 -17.46
C GLY A 420 20.75 -6.93 -16.08
N ASP A 421 20.52 -8.17 -15.66
CA ASP A 421 20.05 -8.44 -14.30
C ASP A 421 21.12 -8.07 -13.25
N GLY A 422 20.70 -7.38 -12.20
CA GLY A 422 21.52 -7.01 -11.06
C GLY A 422 21.14 -5.66 -10.46
N ASP A 423 21.67 -5.39 -9.27
CA ASP A 423 21.34 -4.18 -8.51
C ASP A 423 21.82 -2.91 -9.23
N LEU A 424 21.00 -1.86 -9.24
CA LEU A 424 21.32 -0.52 -9.74
C LEU A 424 21.35 0.49 -8.58
N ASP A 425 22.55 0.87 -8.19
CA ASP A 425 22.80 1.95 -7.23
C ASP A 425 23.14 3.26 -7.95
N VAL A 426 22.40 4.32 -7.68
CA VAL A 426 22.71 5.66 -8.19
C VAL A 426 22.68 6.68 -7.07
N THR A 427 23.81 7.35 -6.81
CA THR A 427 23.91 8.36 -5.73
C THR A 427 23.65 9.80 -6.21
N GLY A 428 22.99 9.96 -7.36
CA GLY A 428 22.63 11.23 -7.95
C GLY A 428 21.42 11.05 -8.86
N GLN A 429 21.20 11.99 -9.80
CA GLN A 429 20.05 11.96 -10.69
C GLN A 429 20.20 10.90 -11.81
N ILE A 430 19.08 10.24 -12.13
CA ILE A 430 18.86 9.60 -13.43
C ILE A 430 18.05 10.57 -14.30
N ARG A 431 18.64 11.06 -15.39
CA ARG A 431 18.01 11.97 -16.36
C ARG A 431 17.96 11.33 -17.74
N ILE A 432 16.75 11.15 -18.28
CA ILE A 432 16.56 10.63 -19.64
C ILE A 432 15.88 11.71 -20.48
N ASP A 433 16.60 12.22 -21.48
CA ASP A 433 16.11 13.22 -22.41
C ASP A 433 15.29 12.59 -23.55
N GLY A 434 14.78 13.44 -24.45
CA GLY A 434 13.87 13.01 -25.50
C GLY A 434 14.43 11.92 -26.39
N ASP A 435 13.53 10.99 -26.76
CA ASP A 435 13.78 9.78 -27.55
C ASP A 435 14.90 8.87 -27.05
N SER A 436 15.39 9.11 -25.84
CA SER A 436 16.46 8.36 -25.22
C SER A 436 15.89 7.31 -24.29
N THR A 437 16.64 6.24 -24.01
CA THR A 437 16.09 5.08 -23.29
C THR A 437 17.10 4.45 -22.34
N LEU A 438 16.67 4.20 -21.10
CA LEU A 438 17.35 3.32 -20.16
C LEU A 438 16.47 2.08 -19.92
N ILE A 439 17.03 0.89 -20.07
CA ILE A 439 16.38 -0.38 -19.74
C ILE A 439 17.27 -1.09 -18.72
N ALA A 440 16.71 -1.48 -17.59
CA ALA A 440 17.41 -2.24 -16.56
C ALA A 440 16.67 -3.55 -16.28
N GLY A 441 17.44 -4.64 -16.11
CA GLY A 441 16.93 -5.98 -15.86
C GLY A 441 16.33 -6.16 -14.46
N THR A 442 16.16 -7.39 -14.01
CA THR A 442 15.71 -7.67 -12.64
C THR A 442 16.83 -7.35 -11.63
N GLY A 443 16.50 -6.78 -10.48
CA GLY A 443 17.47 -6.36 -9.47
C GLY A 443 16.96 -5.24 -8.58
N ASN A 444 17.68 -4.93 -7.49
CA ASN A 444 17.27 -3.84 -6.60
C ASN A 444 17.67 -2.48 -7.16
N TYR A 445 16.79 -1.50 -7.03
CA TYR A 445 16.97 -0.12 -7.48
C TYR A 445 17.07 0.81 -6.28
N THR A 446 18.25 1.38 -6.05
CA THR A 446 18.55 2.26 -4.91
C THR A 446 19.07 3.59 -5.44
N LEU A 447 18.19 4.60 -5.40
CA LEU A 447 18.43 5.90 -6.01
C LEU A 447 18.44 6.98 -4.92
N ALA A 448 19.44 7.85 -4.92
CA ALA A 448 19.49 8.97 -3.99
C ALA A 448 19.97 10.25 -4.66
N ASN A 449 19.08 11.24 -4.76
CA ASN A 449 19.38 12.62 -5.09
C ASN A 449 18.61 13.54 -4.12
N ALA A 450 19.02 13.51 -2.85
CA ALA A 450 18.32 14.19 -1.77
C ALA A 450 18.14 15.70 -2.06
N GLY A 451 16.91 16.21 -1.92
CA GLY A 451 16.57 17.60 -2.20
C GLY A 451 16.33 17.93 -3.68
N GLY A 452 16.45 16.96 -4.58
CA GLY A 452 16.15 17.09 -6.01
C GLY A 452 15.33 15.93 -6.56
N ASP A 453 15.43 15.72 -7.86
CA ASP A 453 14.75 14.62 -8.56
C ASP A 453 15.68 13.40 -8.63
N ALA A 454 15.24 12.26 -8.11
CA ALA A 454 15.95 10.99 -8.29
C ALA A 454 15.84 10.51 -9.75
N ILE A 455 14.67 10.71 -10.37
CA ILE A 455 14.41 10.37 -11.77
C ILE A 455 13.75 11.57 -12.46
N THR A 456 14.27 11.96 -13.62
CA THR A 456 13.66 12.94 -14.52
C THR A 456 13.58 12.37 -15.93
N LEU A 457 12.37 12.25 -16.46
CA LEU A 457 12.13 11.90 -17.87
C LEU A 457 11.60 13.13 -18.62
N SER A 458 12.39 13.63 -19.58
CA SER A 458 11.93 14.63 -20.54
C SER A 458 10.92 14.00 -21.52
N GLY A 459 10.27 14.81 -22.36
CA GLY A 459 9.26 14.29 -23.28
C GLY A 459 9.82 13.22 -24.22
N SER A 460 9.09 12.12 -24.39
CA SER A 460 9.53 10.90 -25.10
C SER A 460 10.70 10.12 -24.48
N GLY A 461 11.26 10.55 -23.35
CA GLY A 461 12.25 9.78 -22.59
C GLY A 461 11.66 8.51 -21.98
N ARG A 462 12.45 7.44 -21.89
CA ARG A 462 11.94 6.12 -21.47
C ARG A 462 12.85 5.47 -20.43
N PHE A 463 12.26 4.99 -19.33
CA PHE A 463 12.96 4.20 -18.34
C PHE A 463 12.14 2.96 -17.96
N PHE A 464 12.70 1.78 -18.26
CA PHE A 464 12.07 0.50 -18.00
C PHE A 464 12.86 -0.27 -16.95
N MET A 465 12.23 -0.59 -15.82
CA MET A 465 12.82 -1.36 -14.73
C MET A 465 12.20 -2.76 -14.68
N GLY A 466 13.02 -3.79 -14.54
CA GLY A 466 12.61 -5.14 -14.16
C GLY A 466 12.21 -5.24 -12.68
N ASP A 467 11.80 -6.43 -12.27
CA ASP A 467 11.36 -6.73 -10.90
C ASP A 467 12.50 -6.59 -9.88
N GLY A 468 12.17 -6.14 -8.67
CA GLY A 468 13.10 -5.99 -7.55
C GLY A 468 12.77 -4.81 -6.64
N LEU A 469 13.44 -4.75 -5.47
CA LEU A 469 13.16 -3.71 -4.47
C LEU A 469 13.45 -2.34 -5.07
N PHE A 470 12.51 -1.40 -4.96
CA PHE A 470 12.69 -0.04 -5.43
C PHE A 470 12.74 0.93 -4.25
N SER A 471 13.78 1.75 -4.21
CA SER A 471 13.89 2.85 -3.26
C SER A 471 14.49 4.09 -3.91
N ALA A 472 13.82 5.23 -3.75
CA ALA A 472 14.28 6.52 -4.23
C ALA A 472 14.23 7.57 -3.11
N ASN A 473 15.29 8.36 -2.98
CA ASN A 473 15.34 9.58 -2.19
C ASN A 473 15.43 10.79 -3.12
N GLY A 474 14.32 11.50 -3.30
CA GLY A 474 14.12 12.52 -4.32
C GLY A 474 12.83 12.31 -5.12
N ASN A 475 12.40 13.32 -5.87
CA ASN A 475 11.17 13.23 -6.67
C ASN A 475 11.38 12.33 -7.90
N ILE A 476 10.26 11.83 -8.41
CA ILE A 476 10.18 11.16 -9.72
C ILE A 476 9.29 12.02 -10.59
N VAL A 477 9.88 12.63 -11.62
CA VAL A 477 9.22 13.60 -12.49
C VAL A 477 9.30 13.13 -13.93
N THR A 478 8.16 13.12 -14.61
CA THR A 478 8.09 12.77 -16.04
C THR A 478 7.32 13.83 -16.81
N ALA A 479 7.67 14.02 -18.08
CA ALA A 479 6.99 14.94 -19.00
C ALA A 479 6.12 14.18 -20.02
N GLY A 480 5.23 14.89 -20.73
CA GLY A 480 4.37 14.31 -21.77
C GLY A 480 5.14 13.50 -22.82
N GLY A 481 4.61 12.36 -23.26
CA GLY A 481 5.28 11.47 -24.23
C GLY A 481 6.24 10.45 -23.60
N SER A 482 6.70 10.67 -22.37
CA SER A 482 7.62 9.76 -21.68
C SER A 482 6.97 8.44 -21.24
N ARG A 483 7.79 7.43 -20.95
CA ARG A 483 7.38 6.10 -20.47
C ARG A 483 8.21 5.67 -19.27
N LEU A 484 7.55 5.33 -18.17
CA LEU A 484 8.18 4.79 -16.97
C LEU A 484 7.57 3.42 -16.64
N VAL A 485 8.38 2.43 -16.30
CA VAL A 485 7.89 1.14 -15.80
C VAL A 485 8.61 0.80 -14.51
N PHE A 486 7.84 0.56 -13.46
CA PHE A 486 8.31 -0.06 -12.22
C PHE A 486 8.11 -1.58 -12.31
N GLY A 487 9.11 -2.35 -11.90
CA GLY A 487 8.95 -3.80 -11.70
C GLY A 487 8.17 -4.13 -10.44
N LYS A 488 7.94 -5.41 -10.17
CA LYS A 488 7.22 -5.88 -8.99
C LYS A 488 8.12 -5.90 -7.75
N THR A 489 7.55 -5.58 -6.60
CA THR A 489 8.17 -5.78 -5.28
C THR A 489 7.11 -5.74 -4.19
N ALA A 490 7.43 -6.22 -2.98
CA ALA A 490 6.56 -6.04 -1.83
C ALA A 490 6.24 -4.56 -1.58
N ASN A 491 7.27 -3.71 -1.53
CA ASN A 491 7.10 -2.28 -1.29
C ASN A 491 8.10 -1.44 -2.11
N HIS A 492 7.59 -0.41 -2.77
CA HIS A 492 8.33 0.68 -3.40
C HIS A 492 8.42 1.84 -2.41
N LEU A 493 9.63 2.26 -2.06
CA LEU A 493 9.86 3.37 -1.13
C LEU A 493 10.26 4.62 -1.91
N ILE A 494 9.43 5.67 -1.90
CA ILE A 494 9.71 6.94 -2.56
C ILE A 494 9.70 8.04 -1.51
N ASN A 495 10.88 8.50 -1.12
CA ASN A 495 11.04 9.69 -0.30
C ASN A 495 11.07 10.95 -1.18
N GLY A 496 9.91 11.31 -1.75
CA GLY A 496 9.71 12.45 -2.64
C GLY A 496 8.29 12.46 -3.23
N ASN A 497 8.05 13.35 -4.19
CA ASN A 497 6.80 13.38 -4.96
C ASN A 497 6.88 12.47 -6.19
N LEU A 498 5.72 11.96 -6.61
CA LEU A 498 5.55 11.19 -7.84
C LEU A 498 4.70 12.02 -8.83
N SER A 499 5.36 12.70 -9.76
CA SER A 499 4.73 13.61 -10.73
C SER A 499 4.82 13.03 -12.14
N ILE A 500 3.74 12.41 -12.60
CA ILE A 500 3.69 11.69 -13.88
C ILE A 500 2.93 12.51 -14.92
N ALA A 501 3.56 12.87 -16.03
CA ALA A 501 2.89 13.51 -17.18
C ALA A 501 2.97 12.71 -18.49
N GLY A 502 3.82 11.68 -18.57
CA GLY A 502 3.91 10.79 -19.72
C GLY A 502 2.96 9.61 -19.62
N SER A 503 3.52 8.43 -19.38
CA SER A 503 2.80 7.18 -19.14
C SER A 503 3.60 6.34 -18.14
N VAL A 504 2.90 5.58 -17.31
CA VAL A 504 3.54 4.76 -16.27
C VAL A 504 2.87 3.41 -16.10
N LEU A 505 3.66 2.35 -15.92
CA LEU A 505 3.19 1.07 -15.38
C LEU A 505 3.74 0.88 -13.98
N PHE A 506 2.84 0.56 -13.07
CA PHE A 506 3.15 0.15 -11.72
C PHE A 506 3.13 -1.38 -11.65
N GLY A 507 4.29 -1.97 -11.39
CA GLY A 507 4.37 -3.37 -10.99
C GLY A 507 3.61 -3.62 -9.69
N ALA A 508 3.12 -4.85 -9.50
CA ALA A 508 2.40 -5.25 -8.31
C ALA A 508 3.24 -4.99 -7.05
N GLY A 509 2.60 -4.46 -6.00
CA GLY A 509 3.28 -4.01 -4.80
C GLY A 509 2.63 -2.81 -4.14
N ARG A 510 3.06 -2.52 -2.92
CA ARG A 510 2.73 -1.27 -2.25
C ARG A 510 3.68 -0.15 -2.68
N TYR A 511 3.17 1.06 -2.83
CA TYR A 511 3.92 2.27 -3.11
C TYR A 511 3.79 3.20 -1.91
N THR A 512 4.84 3.28 -1.09
CA THR A 512 4.93 4.20 0.02
C THR A 512 5.64 5.48 -0.44
N VAL A 513 4.88 6.55 -0.64
CA VAL A 513 5.35 7.83 -1.20
C VAL A 513 5.22 8.92 -0.14
N SER A 514 6.35 9.51 0.29
CA SER A 514 6.33 10.56 1.33
C SER A 514 5.63 11.84 0.86
N GLY A 515 5.67 12.13 -0.44
CA GLY A 515 4.96 13.23 -1.07
C GLY A 515 3.59 12.83 -1.65
N GLY A 516 3.13 13.62 -2.62
CA GLY A 516 1.90 13.35 -3.37
C GLY A 516 2.13 12.58 -4.66
N LEU A 517 1.03 12.05 -5.21
CA LEU A 517 0.94 11.49 -6.56
C LEU A 517 0.17 12.48 -7.45
N THR A 518 0.82 13.01 -8.48
CA THR A 518 0.16 13.81 -9.51
C THR A 518 0.18 13.04 -10.82
N ASN A 519 -1.01 12.71 -11.32
CA ASN A 519 -1.21 12.15 -12.64
C ASN A 519 -1.63 13.27 -13.61
N GLY A 520 -0.67 13.88 -14.28
CA GLY A 520 -0.88 14.79 -15.42
C GLY A 520 -0.72 14.10 -16.77
N THR A 521 -0.90 12.77 -16.84
CA THR A 521 -0.79 12.01 -18.10
C THR A 521 -1.88 12.40 -19.10
N GLY A 522 -1.61 12.13 -20.38
CA GLY A 522 -2.57 12.32 -21.47
C GLY A 522 -1.94 12.08 -22.84
N GLY A 523 -2.55 11.20 -23.64
CA GLY A 523 -2.17 10.99 -25.04
C GLY A 523 -1.01 10.02 -25.29
N THR A 524 -0.38 9.46 -24.24
CA THR A 524 0.66 8.44 -24.36
C THR A 524 0.16 7.16 -23.69
N THR A 525 -0.26 6.18 -24.50
CA THR A 525 -0.87 4.94 -23.99
C THR A 525 0.06 3.74 -24.14
N TRP A 526 -0.26 2.69 -23.38
CA TRP A 526 0.24 1.34 -23.54
C TRP A 526 -0.60 0.55 -24.56
N PRO A 527 -0.05 -0.48 -25.23
CA PRO A 527 1.27 -1.10 -25.07
C PRO A 527 2.41 -0.32 -25.75
N TYR A 528 3.65 -0.68 -25.42
CA TYR A 528 4.84 -0.19 -26.10
C TYR A 528 5.85 -1.32 -26.31
N THR A 529 6.41 -1.42 -27.51
CA THR A 529 7.51 -2.34 -27.84
C THR A 529 8.79 -1.54 -28.06
N SER A 530 9.84 -1.83 -27.29
CA SER A 530 11.12 -1.18 -27.45
C SER A 530 11.82 -1.68 -28.71
N PRO A 531 12.30 -0.78 -29.61
CA PRO A 531 13.12 -1.18 -30.75
C PRO A 531 14.54 -1.60 -30.36
N ILE A 532 14.95 -1.37 -29.09
CA ILE A 532 16.30 -1.70 -28.59
C ILE A 532 16.38 -3.17 -28.17
N THR A 533 15.37 -3.66 -27.47
CA THR A 533 15.34 -5.02 -26.91
C THR A 533 14.25 -5.91 -27.49
N ASN A 534 13.37 -5.38 -28.34
CA ASN A 534 12.13 -6.03 -28.82
C ASN A 534 11.18 -6.50 -27.70
N GLN A 535 11.41 -6.05 -26.46
CA GLN A 535 10.52 -6.32 -25.33
C GLN A 535 9.28 -5.41 -25.40
N SER A 536 8.14 -5.95 -25.01
CA SER A 536 6.87 -5.22 -24.98
C SER A 536 6.33 -5.09 -23.57
N TRP A 537 5.74 -3.94 -23.25
CA TRP A 537 5.12 -3.63 -21.96
C TRP A 537 3.69 -3.15 -22.13
N GLY A 538 2.87 -3.34 -21.09
CA GLY A 538 1.55 -2.72 -20.97
C GLY A 538 0.46 -3.33 -21.86
N GLN A 539 0.65 -4.55 -22.34
CA GLN A 539 -0.45 -5.36 -22.87
C GLN A 539 -1.35 -5.82 -21.71
N THR A 540 -0.74 -6.50 -20.74
CA THR A 540 -1.40 -7.03 -19.55
C THR A 540 -0.52 -6.84 -18.31
N LEU A 541 -1.16 -6.64 -17.15
CA LEU A 541 -0.54 -6.72 -15.83
C LEU A 541 -1.34 -7.71 -14.98
N GLU A 542 -0.68 -8.68 -14.33
CA GLU A 542 -1.32 -9.73 -13.53
C GLU A 542 -2.53 -10.41 -14.21
N GLY A 543 -2.42 -10.67 -15.53
CA GLY A 543 -3.50 -11.28 -16.33
C GLY A 543 -4.64 -10.33 -16.73
N VAL A 544 -4.62 -9.07 -16.30
CA VAL A 544 -5.61 -8.05 -16.65
C VAL A 544 -5.10 -7.18 -17.79
N SER A 545 -5.93 -6.96 -18.82
CA SER A 545 -5.59 -6.03 -19.91
C SER A 545 -5.51 -4.59 -19.41
N VAL A 546 -4.41 -3.92 -19.77
CA VAL A 546 -4.15 -2.51 -19.47
C VAL A 546 -3.84 -1.68 -20.73
N SER A 547 -4.05 -2.28 -21.91
CA SER A 547 -3.92 -1.59 -23.20
C SER A 547 -4.89 -0.41 -23.29
N GLY A 548 -4.42 0.71 -23.84
CA GLY A 548 -5.20 1.94 -24.03
C GLY A 548 -5.22 2.89 -22.83
N TYR A 549 -4.60 2.52 -21.72
CA TYR A 549 -4.41 3.38 -20.54
C TYR A 549 -3.04 4.05 -20.57
N ASP A 550 -2.94 5.24 -19.99
CA ASP A 550 -1.70 6.01 -19.84
C ASP A 550 -0.97 5.62 -18.53
N MET A 551 -1.74 5.46 -17.46
CA MET A 551 -1.29 5.02 -16.14
C MET A 551 -2.00 3.72 -15.77
N ALA A 552 -1.25 2.66 -15.48
CA ALA A 552 -1.85 1.39 -15.08
C ALA A 552 -1.09 0.65 -13.98
N GLY A 553 -1.83 -0.08 -13.15
CA GLY A 553 -1.30 -0.92 -12.08
C GLY A 553 -2.35 -1.93 -11.60
N VAL A 554 -1.92 -3.16 -11.31
CA VAL A 554 -2.80 -4.25 -10.84
C VAL A 554 -2.13 -4.90 -9.64
N ASN A 555 -2.92 -5.17 -8.58
CA ASN A 555 -2.43 -5.54 -7.27
C ASN A 555 -1.51 -4.46 -6.66
N VAL A 556 -1.96 -3.21 -6.72
CA VAL A 556 -1.21 -2.04 -6.24
C VAL A 556 -1.94 -1.32 -5.11
N SER A 557 -1.18 -0.88 -4.11
CA SER A 557 -1.68 -0.04 -3.01
C SER A 557 -0.79 1.19 -2.86
N PHE A 558 -1.34 2.39 -2.76
CA PHE A 558 -0.59 3.63 -2.59
C PHE A 558 -0.79 4.19 -1.17
N ILE A 559 0.29 4.35 -0.43
CA ILE A 559 0.29 5.03 0.88
C ILE A 559 1.02 6.36 0.69
N LEU A 560 0.29 7.47 0.77
CA LEU A 560 0.77 8.79 0.39
C LEU A 560 0.85 9.72 1.61
N GLY A 561 1.96 10.45 1.74
CA GLY A 561 2.05 11.58 2.68
C GLY A 561 1.41 12.87 2.14
N GLY A 562 1.17 12.94 0.83
CA GLY A 562 0.53 14.05 0.13
C GLY A 562 -0.77 13.67 -0.60
N THR A 563 -1.19 14.53 -1.53
CA THR A 563 -2.46 14.38 -2.28
C THR A 563 -2.35 13.43 -3.47
N ILE A 564 -3.49 12.98 -4.01
CA ILE A 564 -3.59 12.23 -5.27
C ILE A 564 -4.35 13.04 -6.33
N ASN A 565 -3.63 13.85 -7.12
CA ASN A 565 -4.26 14.70 -8.12
C ASN A 565 -4.32 14.02 -9.49
N LEU A 566 -5.47 14.09 -10.15
CA LEU A 566 -5.69 13.57 -11.50
C LEU A 566 -6.00 14.72 -12.45
N ALA A 567 -5.23 14.85 -13.53
CA ALA A 567 -5.26 15.94 -14.48
C ALA A 567 -4.94 15.43 -15.91
N GLY A 568 -4.76 16.34 -16.87
CA GLY A 568 -4.19 16.04 -18.19
C GLY A 568 -5.07 15.24 -19.17
N GLY A 569 -6.30 14.88 -18.82
CA GLY A 569 -7.11 13.95 -19.61
C GLY A 569 -6.67 12.49 -19.45
N ALA A 570 -5.95 12.20 -18.36
CA ALA A 570 -5.36 10.90 -18.05
C ALA A 570 -6.36 9.74 -18.18
N LYS A 571 -5.94 8.67 -18.85
CA LYS A 571 -6.59 7.35 -18.79
C LYS A 571 -5.91 6.48 -17.77
N THR A 572 -6.54 6.29 -16.62
CA THR A 572 -5.95 5.57 -15.49
C THR A 572 -6.67 4.25 -15.24
N LYS A 573 -5.93 3.17 -14.98
CA LYS A 573 -6.48 1.91 -14.48
C LYS A 573 -5.67 1.38 -13.31
N LEU A 574 -6.21 1.50 -12.10
CA LEU A 574 -5.56 0.98 -10.90
C LEU A 574 -6.49 0.01 -10.17
N ILE A 575 -5.96 -1.16 -9.85
CA ILE A 575 -6.70 -2.24 -9.19
C ILE A 575 -5.93 -2.64 -7.92
N ALA A 576 -6.59 -2.51 -6.77
CA ALA A 576 -6.09 -2.93 -5.47
C ALA A 576 -5.84 -4.45 -5.42
N PRO A 577 -4.94 -4.93 -4.53
CA PRO A 577 -4.76 -6.35 -4.29
C PRO A 577 -5.97 -6.96 -3.57
N THR A 578 -6.30 -8.22 -3.84
CA THR A 578 -7.43 -8.93 -3.20
C THR A 578 -7.08 -9.59 -1.87
N SER A 579 -5.83 -9.50 -1.42
CA SER A 579 -5.35 -10.14 -0.20
C SER A 579 -4.26 -9.29 0.45
N THR A 580 -4.27 -9.22 1.78
CA THR A 580 -3.21 -8.54 2.55
C THR A 580 -1.98 -9.43 2.63
N VAL A 581 -0.83 -8.86 2.33
CA VAL A 581 0.48 -9.49 2.52
C VAL A 581 1.31 -8.57 3.39
N GLU A 582 1.82 -9.09 4.52
CA GLU A 582 2.59 -8.32 5.48
C GLU A 582 3.78 -7.62 4.79
N GLY A 583 3.94 -6.32 5.04
CA GLY A 583 4.99 -5.51 4.41
C GLY A 583 4.76 -5.17 2.92
N ALA A 584 3.68 -5.64 2.31
CA ALA A 584 3.35 -5.43 0.90
C ALA A 584 1.95 -4.81 0.71
N GLY A 585 1.20 -5.27 -0.29
CA GLY A 585 -0.16 -4.81 -0.59
C GLY A 585 -1.15 -5.11 0.54
N ILE A 586 -2.09 -4.19 0.75
CA ILE A 586 -3.15 -4.31 1.77
C ILE A 586 -4.45 -4.59 1.01
N ALA A 587 -5.15 -5.67 1.38
CA ALA A 587 -6.37 -6.10 0.71
C ALA A 587 -7.32 -4.91 0.50
N ASP A 588 -7.77 -4.77 -0.74
CA ASP A 588 -8.75 -3.80 -1.21
C ASP A 588 -8.38 -2.33 -1.00
N ILE A 589 -7.25 -1.99 -0.38
CA ILE A 589 -6.78 -0.62 -0.29
C ILE A 589 -6.06 -0.26 -1.58
N LEU A 590 -6.66 0.67 -2.32
CA LEU A 590 -6.04 1.24 -3.51
C LEU A 590 -5.18 2.45 -3.14
N VAL A 591 -5.74 3.43 -2.43
CA VAL A 591 -5.02 4.64 -1.99
C VAL A 591 -5.38 4.99 -0.56
N ASP A 592 -4.37 5.36 0.23
CA ASP A 592 -4.51 5.91 1.57
C ASP A 592 -3.68 7.19 1.72
N SER A 593 -4.27 8.24 2.30
CA SER A 593 -3.53 9.41 2.75
C SER A 593 -4.23 10.13 3.90
N LEU A 594 -3.46 10.55 4.90
CA LEU A 594 -3.94 11.38 6.01
C LEU A 594 -3.76 12.89 5.77
N THR A 595 -3.35 13.30 4.57
CA THR A 595 -3.16 14.72 4.24
C THR A 595 -4.47 15.51 4.40
N SER A 596 -4.37 16.73 4.90
CA SER A 596 -5.49 17.68 4.95
C SER A 596 -5.58 18.59 3.72
N GLN A 597 -4.59 18.49 2.82
CA GLN A 597 -4.58 19.27 1.58
C GLN A 597 -5.67 18.77 0.64
N ALA A 598 -6.30 19.67 -0.11
CA ALA A 598 -7.36 19.32 -1.05
C ALA A 598 -6.82 18.50 -2.23
N THR A 599 -7.59 17.48 -2.63
CA THR A 599 -7.29 16.58 -3.73
C THR A 599 -8.21 16.88 -4.92
N ASN A 600 -7.63 17.06 -6.11
CA ASN A 600 -8.39 17.46 -7.30
C ASN A 600 -8.32 16.39 -8.40
N TRP A 601 -9.48 15.93 -8.84
CA TRP A 601 -9.66 15.02 -9.97
C TRP A 601 -10.38 15.76 -11.10
N GLY A 602 -9.65 16.16 -12.13
CA GLY A 602 -10.14 17.12 -13.11
C GLY A 602 -9.74 16.81 -14.55
N ALA A 603 -9.89 17.84 -15.38
CA ALA A 603 -9.39 17.91 -16.75
C ALA A 603 -9.83 16.75 -17.67
N GLY A 604 -11.06 16.27 -17.53
CA GLY A 604 -11.60 15.20 -18.39
C GLY A 604 -10.93 13.83 -18.22
N SER A 605 -10.20 13.61 -17.12
CA SER A 605 -9.56 12.32 -16.84
C SER A 605 -10.58 11.17 -16.78
N GLN A 606 -10.20 10.03 -17.32
CA GLN A 606 -10.99 8.80 -17.38
C GLN A 606 -10.31 7.72 -16.54
N ASN A 607 -10.87 7.44 -15.37
CA ASN A 607 -10.25 6.54 -14.41
C ASN A 607 -11.10 5.30 -14.20
N VAL A 608 -10.44 4.14 -14.18
CA VAL A 608 -10.98 2.88 -13.69
C VAL A 608 -10.25 2.55 -12.41
N PHE A 609 -10.95 2.67 -11.28
CA PHE A 609 -10.42 2.30 -9.98
C PHE A 609 -11.15 1.08 -9.43
N SER A 610 -10.40 0.19 -8.78
CA SER A 610 -10.95 -0.88 -7.98
C SER A 610 -10.21 -0.95 -6.64
N GLY A 611 -10.98 -1.03 -5.55
CA GLY A 611 -10.55 -0.90 -4.17
C GLY A 611 -11.04 0.39 -3.51
N VAL A 612 -10.51 0.65 -2.32
CA VAL A 612 -10.83 1.78 -1.45
C VAL A 612 -9.81 2.89 -1.66
N VAL A 613 -10.31 4.09 -1.92
CA VAL A 613 -9.57 5.35 -1.81
C VAL A 613 -9.97 6.00 -0.49
N HIS A 614 -9.03 6.03 0.45
CA HIS A 614 -9.20 6.48 1.82
C HIS A 614 -8.42 7.78 2.06
N LEU A 615 -9.15 8.88 2.16
CA LEU A 615 -8.64 10.25 2.25
C LEU A 615 -9.36 11.03 3.37
N PRO A 616 -9.36 10.53 4.62
CA PRO A 616 -10.33 10.94 5.65
C PRO A 616 -10.23 12.41 6.06
N ASN A 617 -9.08 13.05 5.80
CA ASN A 617 -8.82 14.46 6.13
C ASN A 617 -8.81 15.37 4.89
N SER A 618 -8.87 14.81 3.67
CA SER A 618 -8.75 15.57 2.42
C SER A 618 -10.12 15.79 1.79
N ALA A 619 -10.39 17.02 1.34
CA ALA A 619 -11.53 17.30 0.47
C ALA A 619 -11.20 16.87 -0.97
N VAL A 620 -12.04 16.03 -1.55
CA VAL A 620 -11.90 15.53 -2.92
C VAL A 620 -12.87 16.25 -3.83
N THR A 621 -12.35 16.94 -4.85
CA THR A 621 -13.14 17.62 -5.87
C THR A 621 -12.97 16.93 -7.22
N MET A 622 -14.07 16.40 -7.76
CA MET A 622 -14.18 15.87 -9.12
C MET A 622 -14.78 16.94 -10.02
N SER A 623 -14.11 17.31 -11.11
CA SER A 623 -14.50 18.45 -11.95
C SER A 623 -14.14 18.29 -13.42
N GLY A 624 -14.63 19.20 -14.27
CA GLY A 624 -14.19 19.35 -15.66
C GLY A 624 -14.40 18.10 -16.51
N GLY A 625 -15.54 17.42 -16.37
CA GLY A 625 -15.84 16.19 -17.09
C GLY A 625 -15.03 14.96 -16.67
N ASN A 626 -14.39 14.97 -15.49
CA ASN A 626 -13.77 13.78 -14.90
C ASN A 626 -14.78 12.61 -14.88
N ASN A 627 -14.34 11.43 -15.28
CA ASN A 627 -15.12 10.21 -15.27
C ASN A 627 -14.36 9.13 -14.49
N SER A 628 -14.72 8.95 -13.22
CA SER A 628 -14.07 7.98 -12.34
C SER A 628 -15.05 6.84 -12.08
N LEU A 629 -14.83 5.72 -12.75
CA LEU A 629 -15.73 4.57 -12.78
C LEU A 629 -15.04 3.34 -12.17
N SER A 630 -15.83 2.33 -11.84
CA SER A 630 -15.32 1.05 -11.39
C SER A 630 -15.28 -0.03 -12.49
N ALA A 631 -15.85 0.25 -13.67
CA ALA A 631 -15.97 -0.68 -14.80
C ALA A 631 -16.53 -2.07 -14.41
N GLY A 632 -17.46 -2.12 -13.45
CA GLY A 632 -18.05 -3.37 -12.94
C GLY A 632 -17.25 -4.03 -11.81
N GLN A 633 -16.16 -3.40 -11.35
CA GLN A 633 -15.39 -3.81 -10.17
C GLN A 633 -15.84 -3.00 -8.93
N CYS A 634 -15.38 -3.36 -7.75
CA CYS A 634 -15.72 -2.65 -6.52
C CYS A 634 -14.83 -1.40 -6.38
N PHE A 635 -15.40 -0.19 -6.31
CA PHE A 635 -14.70 1.07 -5.99
C PHE A 635 -15.37 1.78 -4.80
N THR A 636 -14.59 2.14 -3.79
CA THR A 636 -15.09 2.90 -2.63
C THR A 636 -14.28 4.17 -2.43
N LEU A 637 -14.95 5.28 -2.12
CA LEU A 637 -14.34 6.55 -1.77
C LEU A 637 -14.75 6.97 -0.35
N ILE A 638 -13.77 7.07 0.54
CA ILE A 638 -13.91 7.70 1.85
C ILE A 638 -13.09 8.98 1.82
N ALA A 639 -13.72 10.13 2.04
CA ALA A 639 -13.03 11.41 2.06
C ALA A 639 -13.58 12.33 3.15
N TYR A 640 -12.85 13.39 3.49
CA TYR A 640 -13.40 14.43 4.38
C TYR A 640 -14.65 15.06 3.74
N ARG A 641 -14.53 15.48 2.48
CA ARG A 641 -15.65 15.95 1.65
C ARG A 641 -15.54 15.39 0.24
N VAL A 642 -16.68 15.09 -0.38
CA VAL A 642 -16.76 14.66 -1.77
C VAL A 642 -17.59 15.69 -2.54
N THR A 643 -16.99 16.32 -3.54
CA THR A 643 -17.67 17.30 -4.39
C THR A 643 -17.52 16.91 -5.85
N ALA A 644 -18.62 16.72 -6.57
CA ALA A 644 -18.63 16.51 -8.02
C ALA A 644 -19.22 17.75 -8.72
N SER A 645 -18.52 18.32 -9.70
CA SER A 645 -18.92 19.54 -10.39
C SER A 645 -18.63 19.50 -11.89
N GLY A 646 -19.17 20.46 -12.66
CA GLY A 646 -18.74 20.72 -14.04
C GLY A 646 -18.81 19.51 -14.98
N GLY A 647 -19.89 18.73 -14.90
CA GLY A 647 -20.11 17.56 -15.75
C GLY A 647 -19.36 16.30 -15.32
N ALA A 648 -18.73 16.28 -14.15
CA ALA A 648 -18.07 15.09 -13.63
C ALA A 648 -19.07 13.94 -13.39
N ASN A 649 -18.62 12.71 -13.63
CA ASN A 649 -19.35 11.48 -13.37
C ASN A 649 -18.52 10.58 -12.46
N ALA A 650 -19.09 10.23 -11.30
CA ALA A 650 -18.50 9.27 -10.38
C ALA A 650 -19.38 8.01 -10.35
N GLY A 651 -18.78 6.85 -10.63
CA GLY A 651 -19.48 5.57 -10.70
C GLY A 651 -18.85 4.51 -9.80
N THR A 652 -19.66 3.83 -9.02
CA THR A 652 -19.26 2.68 -8.20
C THR A 652 -20.21 1.49 -8.40
N ALA A 653 -19.65 0.29 -8.39
CA ALA A 653 -20.37 -0.98 -8.43
C ALA A 653 -20.08 -1.85 -7.19
N CYS A 654 -19.58 -1.24 -6.10
CA CYS A 654 -19.42 -1.94 -4.84
C CYS A 654 -20.78 -2.28 -4.22
N LYS A 655 -20.86 -3.40 -3.50
CA LYS A 655 -22.05 -3.75 -2.70
C LYS A 655 -21.92 -3.29 -1.25
N SER A 656 -20.71 -3.31 -0.70
CA SER A 656 -20.40 -2.81 0.64
C SER A 656 -18.90 -2.56 0.83
N ILE A 657 -18.52 -1.70 1.79
CA ILE A 657 -17.13 -1.54 2.27
C ILE A 657 -16.70 -2.68 3.19
N SER A 658 -17.66 -3.35 3.84
CA SER A 658 -17.45 -4.46 4.78
C SER A 658 -17.08 -5.76 4.07
N ASP A 659 -17.46 -5.91 2.80
CA ASP A 659 -17.00 -7.02 1.96
C ASP A 659 -15.53 -6.86 1.53
N LEU A 660 -14.97 -5.65 1.65
CA LEU A 660 -13.60 -5.28 1.24
C LEU A 660 -12.63 -5.20 2.41
N VAL A 661 -13.12 -4.75 3.56
CA VAL A 661 -12.32 -4.64 4.79
C VAL A 661 -12.90 -5.69 5.70
N GLY A 662 -12.26 -6.87 5.81
CA GLY A 662 -12.73 -8.01 6.61
C GLY A 662 -13.10 -7.65 8.04
N GLY A 663 -14.31 -7.10 8.21
CA GLY A 663 -14.66 -6.23 9.31
C GLY A 663 -15.77 -6.88 10.10
N SER A 664 -15.41 -7.31 11.30
CA SER A 664 -16.31 -7.71 12.38
C SER A 664 -17.15 -6.52 12.89
N GLY A 665 -17.83 -5.82 12.01
CA GLY A 665 -18.90 -4.88 12.36
C GLY A 665 -20.14 -5.70 12.67
N GLY A 666 -20.14 -6.39 13.80
CA GLY A 666 -21.32 -7.11 14.26
C GLY A 666 -22.44 -6.12 14.53
N ASP A 667 -23.49 -6.13 13.72
CA ASP A 667 -24.75 -5.37 13.91
C ASP A 667 -25.52 -5.73 15.19
N VAL A 668 -24.88 -6.47 16.09
CA VAL A 668 -25.36 -6.92 17.37
C VAL A 668 -24.22 -6.71 18.36
N GLU A 669 -24.48 -5.92 19.41
CA GLU A 669 -23.49 -5.61 20.45
C GLU A 669 -23.96 -6.12 21.80
N LEU A 670 -23.04 -6.64 22.61
CA LEU A 670 -23.32 -6.98 24.00
C LEU A 670 -23.47 -5.71 24.84
N VAL A 671 -24.55 -5.63 25.61
CA VAL A 671 -24.81 -4.54 26.55
C VAL A 671 -24.69 -5.11 27.95
N ALA A 672 -23.82 -4.48 28.74
CA ALA A 672 -23.56 -4.84 30.14
C ALA A 672 -24.70 -4.42 31.07
#